data_AF-G9WV43-F1
#
_entry.id   AF-G9WV43-F1
#
_cell.length_a   1.000
_cell.length_b   1.000
_cell.length_c   1.000
_cell.angle_alpha   90.00
_cell.angle_beta   90.00
_cell.angle_gamma   90.00
#
_symmetry.space_group_name_H-M   'P 1'
#
loop_
_entity.id
_entity.type
_entity.pdbx_description
1 polymer ?
#
loop_
_entity_poly.entity_id
_entity_poly.type
_entity_poly.pdbx_seq_one_letter_code
_entity_poly.pdbx_strand_id
1 'polypeptide(L)'
;MEKSVFLERSSCAKIEPYGVFAMREKINKLARGIVDQERPSTHFSEERIEGKISLLESKTFEIFIQSLNAVPMRGLVYCEAPYISLHKNAFGGVRTKVSFTVNTEGMEEESELRGELSFVYLGGEKQIPYHFILEKSPSAKQLKEIRHFEDLQKLMEADKKAATRIFDYRDFLSAPIMQSAKAVKLYELLKPCGNRALALEEFLAYFSYRPKNGINRKGLLSSSKRKEEKKLEFPEGLSLEEKISLCIRRGERGEEAFELYKRGVEENIKLTNLYENLLYSMKKGYKEELPRAVYLYFSYEYRVEEGLASALYYNILQNFPENSEIYLRFARQMQDFAVESMLAGKMDEELALLYQKLILPDMVDEKMAELLPKLLRSYKVVVEDSEMEKLILSHPALKGEEVYSLKEGEAYVPMPYKDMILLFQDGMGNRYTRVNHRKTKVFEGEELEKRMERFSEYTPVFLLQKALQLEKEGIKTEEELECMERAFDNSAFSNSFRMEILSQILAYHRQEKQSEFPEESLRFLHHIPTKGMKKKEKEDYLAALLYRREMDRALMFYKEYPYLHIEKELLPAFSDSAIDRGEEELSLYLSHLAFRAERISDKGLSYLLEEWNGSSKEMYAVLKTAEQRREEKGGIDASRLLNMAERLLAQCLFTEKMREAEEAFHLYRKFSGRESLLIRAFLSNYAASIFLYQKRELPDFTALLYEEVRGESYKERVPLLYLLALSYSFSKRESLTEDERELLNSIVPILLEKNLVFSYTKSLAKFVPLPGEVLEKTVVEYHGKAEEKPYFSVRAEGEKEFHREELQHSYHGIYTASFLLFPGEKMEYRFTLGKEDKLLYESVLKKEEGMMMEGEDVYTALCKMSRLLMEEKVEELLPLMEDYEEKELSIARVLKD
;
A
#
# COMPACT_ATOMS: atom_id res chain seq x y z
N MET A 1 46.26 15.51 -8.74
CA MET A 1 46.20 14.15 -9.29
C MET A 1 46.29 13.24 -8.08
N GLU A 2 45.31 12.43 -7.68
CA GLU A 2 44.15 11.83 -8.34
C GLU A 2 43.02 11.59 -7.32
N LYS A 3 41.84 11.35 -7.88
CA LYS A 3 40.54 11.10 -7.25
C LYS A 3 40.60 9.92 -6.24
N SER A 4 40.36 10.17 -4.96
CA SER A 4 39.88 9.10 -4.06
C SER A 4 38.36 9.00 -4.20
N VAL A 5 37.94 8.14 -5.12
CA VAL A 5 36.54 7.81 -5.41
C VAL A 5 36.02 6.91 -4.29
N PHE A 6 35.48 7.49 -3.22
CA PHE A 6 34.53 6.81 -2.33
C PHE A 6 33.59 7.85 -1.71
N LEU A 7 32.29 7.68 -1.97
CA LEU A 7 31.12 8.42 -1.46
C LEU A 7 30.57 9.63 -2.24
N GLU A 8 30.65 9.67 -3.58
CA GLU A 8 29.78 10.59 -4.35
C GLU A 8 29.12 9.90 -5.55
N ARG A 9 27.81 9.65 -5.37
CA ARG A 9 26.69 9.35 -6.29
C ARG A 9 25.82 8.29 -5.64
N SER A 10 24.50 8.38 -5.54
CA SER A 10 23.54 9.48 -5.45
C SER A 10 22.23 8.86 -4.94
N SER A 11 22.05 8.73 -3.62
CA SER A 11 20.74 8.34 -3.05
C SER A 11 19.99 9.57 -2.54
N CYS A 12 19.14 10.15 -3.38
CA CYS A 12 17.73 10.42 -3.03
C CYS A 12 17.43 10.98 -1.63
N ALA A 13 18.13 12.07 -1.30
CA ALA A 13 17.64 13.24 -0.58
C ALA A 13 18.84 14.19 -0.45
N LYS A 14 18.58 15.49 -0.50
CA LYS A 14 19.55 16.52 -0.09
C LYS A 14 19.94 16.31 1.37
N ILE A 15 20.95 15.48 1.64
CA ILE A 15 21.44 15.18 3.00
C ILE A 15 22.66 16.05 3.29
N GLU A 16 22.62 16.75 4.42
CA GLU A 16 23.74 17.50 4.95
C GLU A 16 24.92 16.56 5.29
N PRO A 17 26.17 16.99 5.07
CA PRO A 17 27.37 16.13 5.16
C PRO A 17 27.65 15.52 6.56
N TYR A 18 26.92 15.90 7.60
CA TYR A 18 27.28 15.63 9.00
C TYR A 18 27.25 14.14 9.39
N GLY A 19 26.27 13.36 8.92
CA GLY A 19 26.16 11.93 9.25
C GLY A 19 27.23 11.08 8.53
N VAL A 20 27.45 11.33 7.24
CA VAL A 20 28.50 10.69 6.44
C VAL A 20 29.88 11.07 6.97
N PHE A 21 30.06 12.33 7.39
CA PHE A 21 31.27 12.80 8.03
C PHE A 21 31.57 12.06 9.34
N ALA A 22 30.55 11.81 10.18
CA ALA A 22 30.74 11.11 11.45
C ALA A 22 31.21 9.66 11.27
N MET A 23 30.60 8.93 10.31
CA MET A 23 31.04 7.58 9.95
C MET A 23 32.50 7.62 9.46
N ARG A 24 32.80 8.52 8.52
CA ARG A 24 34.16 8.69 7.99
C ARG A 24 35.17 9.06 9.08
N GLU A 25 34.81 9.92 10.03
CA GLU A 25 35.66 10.30 11.15
C GLU A 25 36.01 9.10 12.03
N LYS A 26 35.02 8.26 12.38
CA LYS A 26 35.23 7.04 13.17
C LYS A 26 36.14 6.04 12.43
N ILE A 27 35.90 5.80 11.15
CA ILE A 27 36.75 4.88 10.36
C ILE A 27 38.18 5.43 10.27
N ASN A 28 38.38 6.74 10.09
CA ASN A 28 39.72 7.34 10.09
C ASN A 28 40.43 7.22 11.44
N LYS A 29 39.72 7.39 12.56
CA LYS A 29 40.26 7.17 13.91
C LYS A 29 40.69 5.72 14.09
N LEU A 30 39.81 4.78 13.74
CA LEU A 30 40.12 3.35 13.77
C LEU A 30 41.33 3.04 12.90
N ALA A 31 41.41 3.54 11.66
CA ALA A 31 42.56 3.29 10.78
C ALA A 31 43.91 3.81 11.33
N ARG A 32 43.89 4.75 12.28
CA ARG A 32 45.07 5.26 13.00
C ARG A 32 45.34 4.49 14.32
N GLY A 33 44.57 3.44 14.61
CA GLY A 33 44.63 2.68 15.86
C GLY A 33 44.01 3.38 17.07
N ILE A 34 43.17 4.39 16.86
CA ILE A 34 42.45 5.10 17.92
C ILE A 34 41.08 4.44 18.08
N VAL A 35 40.86 3.80 19.24
CA VAL A 35 39.61 3.11 19.57
C VAL A 35 38.94 3.83 20.74
N ASP A 36 37.81 4.48 20.47
CA ASP A 36 37.00 5.09 21.53
C ASP A 36 36.42 3.98 22.43
N GLN A 37 36.61 4.08 23.75
CA GLN A 37 36.05 3.12 24.72
C GLN A 37 34.61 3.43 25.11
N GLU A 38 34.22 4.70 24.99
CA GLU A 38 32.89 5.13 25.35
C GLU A 38 31.98 5.17 24.12
N ARG A 39 30.91 4.39 24.18
CA ARG A 39 29.81 4.45 23.21
C ARG A 39 28.61 5.15 23.83
N PRO A 40 27.80 5.87 23.06
CA PRO A 40 26.59 6.49 23.59
C PRO A 40 25.60 5.41 24.06
N SER A 41 25.15 5.53 25.30
CA SER A 41 24.04 4.74 25.83
C SER A 41 22.74 5.41 25.41
N THR A 42 22.09 4.88 24.38
CA THR A 42 20.98 5.57 23.71
C THR A 42 19.63 5.17 24.30
N HIS A 43 18.77 6.17 24.49
CA HIS A 43 17.37 6.00 24.81
C HIS A 43 16.54 6.68 23.73
N PHE A 44 15.58 5.95 23.17
CA PHE A 44 14.60 6.46 22.21
C PHE A 44 13.29 6.63 22.97
N SER A 45 12.60 7.75 22.73
CA SER A 45 11.31 8.03 23.38
C SER A 45 10.22 7.03 23.01
N GLU A 46 10.33 6.40 21.84
CA GLU A 46 9.34 5.47 21.29
C GLU A 46 10.01 4.16 20.86
N GLU A 47 9.35 3.03 21.15
CA GLU A 47 9.72 1.71 20.61
C GLU A 47 8.89 1.34 19.37
N ARG A 48 7.72 1.98 19.21
CA ARG A 48 6.82 1.83 18.09
C ARG A 48 6.06 3.14 17.91
N ILE A 49 5.88 3.56 16.67
CA ILE A 49 5.18 4.80 16.37
C ILE A 49 3.75 4.46 16.00
N GLU A 50 2.80 4.87 16.83
CA GLU A 50 1.39 4.71 16.55
C GLU A 50 0.73 6.08 16.38
N GLY A 51 -0.12 6.21 15.37
CA GLY A 51 -0.76 7.48 15.09
C GLY A 51 -2.06 7.33 14.36
N LYS A 52 -3.02 8.17 14.74
CA LYS A 52 -4.24 8.38 13.96
C LYS A 52 -4.06 9.62 13.09
N ILE A 53 -4.36 9.47 11.81
CA ILE A 53 -4.24 10.53 10.79
C ILE A 53 -5.58 10.60 10.06
N SER A 54 -6.17 11.79 9.97
CA SER A 54 -7.38 11.97 9.16
C SER A 54 -7.01 11.84 7.68
N LEU A 55 -7.90 11.29 6.85
CA LEU A 55 -7.68 11.24 5.40
C LEU A 55 -7.48 12.64 4.81
N LEU A 56 -6.63 12.73 3.78
CA LEU A 56 -6.28 13.97 3.06
C LEU A 56 -5.59 15.03 3.93
N GLU A 57 -5.08 14.65 5.10
CA GLU A 57 -4.27 15.51 5.95
C GLU A 57 -2.82 15.02 5.99
N SER A 58 -1.92 15.91 6.38
CA SER A 58 -0.56 15.55 6.75
C SER A 58 -0.38 15.69 8.26
N LYS A 59 0.39 14.77 8.85
CA LYS A 59 0.68 14.81 10.28
C LYS A 59 2.16 14.60 10.53
N THR A 60 2.74 15.46 11.35
CA THR A 60 4.14 15.38 11.75
C THR A 60 4.27 14.57 13.04
N PHE A 61 5.25 13.69 13.07
CA PHE A 61 5.65 12.91 14.24
C PHE A 61 7.09 13.26 14.60
N GLU A 62 7.42 13.14 15.88
CA GLU A 62 8.75 13.42 16.40
C GLU A 62 9.21 12.25 17.29
N ILE A 63 10.47 11.87 17.15
CA ILE A 63 11.13 10.89 18.02
C ILE A 63 12.28 11.60 18.70
N PHE A 64 12.31 11.54 20.03
CA PHE A 64 13.40 12.08 20.82
C PHE A 64 14.42 11.00 21.10
N ILE A 65 15.70 11.32 20.88
CA ILE A 65 16.82 10.43 21.12
C ILE A 65 17.75 11.12 22.11
N GLN A 66 18.06 10.43 23.20
CA GLN A 66 18.93 10.93 24.26
C GLN A 66 20.06 9.94 24.56
N SER A 67 21.27 10.47 24.72
CA SER A 67 22.40 9.76 25.29
C SER A 67 22.38 9.87 26.81
N LEU A 68 22.35 8.74 27.50
CA LEU A 68 22.26 8.62 28.96
C LEU A 68 23.60 8.82 29.66
N ASN A 69 24.72 8.60 28.96
CA ASN A 69 26.07 8.75 29.48
C ASN A 69 26.78 10.01 28.96
N ALA A 70 26.04 11.01 28.47
CA ALA A 70 26.55 12.28 27.97
C ALA A 70 27.51 12.22 26.75
N VAL A 71 27.81 11.03 26.24
CA VAL A 71 28.55 10.84 24.99
C VAL A 71 27.67 11.29 23.82
N PRO A 72 28.11 12.22 22.95
CA PRO A 72 27.30 12.69 21.84
C PRO A 72 27.04 11.58 20.83
N MET A 73 25.78 11.35 20.49
CA MET A 73 25.39 10.46 19.40
C MET A 73 25.61 11.16 18.06
N ARG A 74 25.88 10.38 17.01
CA ARG A 74 25.84 10.82 15.61
C ARG A 74 25.30 9.67 14.78
N GLY A 75 24.40 9.95 13.85
CA GLY A 75 23.76 8.89 13.06
C GLY A 75 22.91 9.39 11.90
N LEU A 76 22.31 8.42 11.21
CA LEU A 76 21.47 8.56 10.04
C LEU A 76 20.14 7.83 10.26
N VAL A 77 19.07 8.35 9.67
CA VAL A 77 17.74 7.75 9.63
C VAL A 77 17.36 7.50 8.20
N TYR A 78 16.96 6.27 7.91
CA TYR A 78 16.46 5.85 6.62
C TYR A 78 14.97 5.54 6.72
N CYS A 79 14.22 6.01 5.72
CA CYS A 79 12.81 5.73 5.53
C CYS A 79 12.58 5.41 4.08
N GLU A 80 11.92 4.29 3.82
CA GLU A 80 11.68 3.80 2.47
C GLU A 80 10.32 4.23 1.92
N ALA A 81 9.38 4.56 2.81
CA ALA A 81 8.00 4.81 2.41
C ALA A 81 7.88 6.16 1.68
N PRO A 82 7.32 6.18 0.46
CA PRO A 82 7.21 7.39 -0.35
C PRO A 82 6.21 8.41 0.21
N TYR A 83 5.30 7.96 1.09
CA TYR A 83 4.34 8.82 1.80
C TYR A 83 4.88 9.41 3.12
N ILE A 84 6.15 9.15 3.46
CA ILE A 84 6.83 9.72 4.62
C ILE A 84 7.98 10.60 4.16
N SER A 85 7.95 11.88 4.55
CA SER A 85 9.03 12.83 4.31
C SER A 85 9.80 13.09 5.60
N LEU A 86 11.06 12.66 5.66
CA LEU A 86 11.97 13.01 6.74
C LEU A 86 12.34 14.50 6.64
N HIS A 87 12.26 15.26 7.74
CA HIS A 87 12.68 16.67 7.73
C HIS A 87 14.21 16.79 7.68
N LYS A 88 14.91 15.87 8.37
CA LYS A 88 16.36 15.70 8.35
C LYS A 88 16.71 14.23 8.51
N ASN A 89 17.71 13.79 7.76
CA ASN A 89 18.12 12.39 7.64
C ASN A 89 19.34 12.10 8.53
N ALA A 90 20.05 13.14 8.99
CA ALA A 90 21.16 13.03 9.92
C ALA A 90 20.78 13.65 11.27
N PHE A 91 21.26 13.03 12.35
CA PHE A 91 21.07 13.53 13.71
C PHE A 91 22.36 13.44 14.50
N GLY A 92 22.51 14.32 15.50
CA GLY A 92 23.65 14.26 16.41
C GLY A 92 23.49 15.14 17.64
N GLY A 93 24.37 14.90 18.62
CA GLY A 93 24.37 15.56 19.92
C GLY A 93 23.97 14.61 21.06
N VAL A 94 23.94 15.15 22.28
CA VAL A 94 23.55 14.39 23.48
C VAL A 94 22.03 14.20 23.55
N ARG A 95 21.27 15.19 23.06
CA ARG A 95 19.82 15.14 22.91
C ARG A 95 19.47 15.67 21.53
N THR A 96 18.67 14.93 20.80
CA THR A 96 18.22 15.32 19.46
C THR A 96 16.79 14.88 19.23
N LYS A 97 16.16 15.50 18.23
CA LYS A 97 14.85 15.10 17.74
C LYS A 97 14.92 14.79 16.26
N VAL A 98 14.23 13.73 15.86
CA VAL A 98 14.01 13.39 14.46
C VAL A 98 12.54 13.60 14.16
N SER A 99 12.25 14.52 13.25
CA SER A 99 10.89 14.88 12.84
C SER A 99 10.63 14.39 11.42
N PHE A 100 9.45 13.84 11.17
CA PHE A 100 9.02 13.40 9.85
C PHE A 100 7.53 13.63 9.67
N THR A 101 7.09 13.77 8.42
CA THR A 101 5.69 14.04 8.08
C THR A 101 5.13 12.90 7.24
N VAL A 102 3.97 12.41 7.64
CA VAL A 102 3.20 11.42 6.90
C VAL A 102 2.16 12.19 6.08
N ASN A 103 2.18 12.04 4.76
CA ASN A 103 1.20 12.65 3.86
C ASN A 103 0.17 11.60 3.43
N THR A 104 -1.12 11.89 3.67
CA THR A 104 -2.25 11.02 3.26
C THR A 104 -3.09 11.62 2.13
N GLU A 105 -2.58 12.66 1.48
CA GLU A 105 -3.20 13.24 0.29
C GLU A 105 -3.33 12.18 -0.82
N GLY A 106 -4.51 12.13 -1.45
CA GLY A 106 -4.88 11.11 -2.44
C GLY A 106 -5.40 9.79 -1.84
N MET A 107 -5.19 9.52 -0.55
CA MET A 107 -5.69 8.30 0.11
C MET A 107 -7.18 8.44 0.47
N GLU A 108 -8.01 7.48 0.06
CA GLU A 108 -9.48 7.52 0.25
C GLU A 108 -10.03 6.27 0.97
N GLU A 109 -9.32 5.13 0.87
CA GLU A 109 -9.78 3.84 1.37
C GLU A 109 -8.77 3.09 2.24
N GLU A 110 -7.53 3.57 2.29
CA GLU A 110 -6.50 3.07 3.20
C GLU A 110 -7.03 3.08 4.63
N SER A 111 -6.91 1.95 5.32
CA SER A 111 -7.22 1.85 6.74
C SER A 111 -5.97 1.98 7.59
N GLU A 112 -4.83 1.51 7.07
CA GLU A 112 -3.61 1.39 7.84
C GLU A 112 -2.37 1.55 6.94
N LEU A 113 -1.36 2.28 7.43
CA LEU A 113 -0.02 2.37 6.85
C LEU A 113 0.97 1.72 7.80
N ARG A 114 1.87 0.88 7.28
CA ARG A 114 2.84 0.11 8.06
C ARG A 114 4.20 0.11 7.39
N GLY A 115 5.25 0.11 8.20
CA GLY A 115 6.63 0.03 7.78
C GLY A 115 7.58 0.32 8.94
N GLU A 116 8.83 0.63 8.64
CA GLU A 116 9.88 0.79 9.64
C GLU A 116 10.78 1.99 9.32
N LEU A 117 11.30 2.63 10.37
CA LEU A 117 12.37 3.61 10.30
C LEU A 117 13.66 2.97 10.81
N SER A 118 14.73 3.04 10.02
CA SER A 118 16.03 2.44 10.35
C SER A 118 17.00 3.53 10.83
N PHE A 119 17.38 3.46 12.10
CA PHE A 119 18.34 4.36 12.74
C PHE A 119 19.72 3.69 12.82
N VAL A 120 20.71 4.27 12.16
CA VAL A 120 22.11 3.83 12.18
C VAL A 120 22.94 4.90 12.89
N TYR A 121 23.55 4.59 14.04
CA TYR A 121 24.27 5.57 14.84
C TYR A 121 25.56 5.00 15.43
N LEU A 122 26.41 5.88 15.95
CA LEU A 122 27.67 5.50 16.58
C LEU A 122 27.43 4.47 17.70
N GLY A 123 27.96 3.26 17.54
CA GLY A 123 27.84 2.19 18.52
C GLY A 123 26.49 1.46 18.56
N GLY A 124 25.58 1.68 17.58
CA GLY A 124 24.34 0.93 17.53
C GLY A 124 23.45 1.15 16.30
N GLU A 125 22.44 0.31 16.20
CA GLU A 125 21.43 0.37 15.15
C GLU A 125 20.08 0.00 15.75
N LYS A 126 19.01 0.69 15.34
CA LYS A 126 17.65 0.44 15.84
C LYS A 126 16.62 0.59 14.73
N GLN A 127 15.74 -0.40 14.60
CA GLN A 127 14.57 -0.30 13.74
C GLN A 127 13.35 0.05 14.60
N ILE A 128 12.60 1.08 14.22
CA ILE A 128 11.37 1.48 14.90
C ILE A 128 10.20 1.28 13.93
N PRO A 129 9.31 0.30 14.19
CA PRO A 129 8.13 0.10 13.37
C PRO A 129 7.12 1.24 13.57
N TYR A 130 6.42 1.62 12.50
CA TYR A 130 5.29 2.52 12.57
C TYR A 130 4.00 1.83 12.11
N HIS A 131 2.89 2.26 12.71
CA HIS A 131 1.54 1.85 12.35
C HIS A 131 0.60 3.05 12.45
N PHE A 132 0.19 3.58 11.30
CA PHE A 132 -0.74 4.70 11.24
C PHE A 132 -2.13 4.19 10.85
N ILE A 133 -3.13 4.51 11.66
CA ILE A 133 -4.54 4.21 11.35
C ILE A 133 -5.15 5.45 10.73
N LEU A 134 -5.70 5.31 9.53
CA LEU A 134 -6.37 6.41 8.86
C LEU A 134 -7.82 6.50 9.30
N GLU A 135 -8.18 7.63 9.91
CA GLU A 135 -9.53 7.83 10.42
C GLU A 135 -10.42 8.49 9.37
N LYS A 136 -11.44 7.74 8.93
CA LYS A 136 -12.58 8.29 8.21
C LYS A 136 -13.45 9.14 9.15
N SER A 137 -14.25 10.04 8.59
CA SER A 137 -15.21 10.87 9.34
C SER A 137 -16.09 10.04 10.29
N PRO A 138 -16.64 10.63 11.37
CA PRO A 138 -17.53 9.92 12.31
C PRO A 138 -18.75 9.27 11.65
N SER A 139 -19.27 9.84 10.55
CA SER A 139 -20.36 9.29 9.73
C SER A 139 -19.96 7.96 9.08
N ALA A 140 -18.74 7.86 8.54
CA ALA A 140 -18.23 6.66 7.90
C ALA A 140 -18.07 5.47 8.88
N LYS A 141 -17.82 5.73 10.16
CA LYS A 141 -17.76 4.67 11.20
C LYS A 141 -19.13 4.01 11.39
N GLN A 142 -20.21 4.80 11.50
CA GLN A 142 -21.59 4.29 11.60
C GLN A 142 -22.02 3.55 10.32
N LEU A 143 -21.63 4.04 9.14
CA LEU A 143 -21.94 3.39 7.87
C LEU A 143 -21.25 2.04 7.70
N LYS A 144 -20.04 1.87 8.24
CA LYS A 144 -19.28 0.60 8.18
C LYS A 144 -19.94 -0.52 9.00
N GLU A 145 -20.77 -0.17 9.99
CA GLU A 145 -21.53 -1.14 10.78
C GLU A 145 -22.74 -1.70 10.02
N ILE A 146 -23.24 -1.00 8.99
CA ILE A 146 -24.38 -1.42 8.17
C ILE A 146 -23.88 -2.33 7.03
N ARG A 147 -23.64 -3.61 7.34
CA ARG A 147 -23.10 -4.58 6.37
C ARG A 147 -24.21 -5.24 5.54
N HIS A 148 -25.36 -5.44 6.16
CA HIS A 148 -26.52 -6.08 5.56
C HIS A 148 -27.76 -5.17 5.68
N PHE A 149 -28.74 -5.36 4.80
CA PHE A 149 -30.01 -4.62 4.87
C PHE A 149 -30.74 -4.83 6.21
N GLU A 150 -30.53 -5.99 6.85
CA GLU A 150 -31.07 -6.31 8.16
C GLU A 150 -30.53 -5.40 9.29
N ASP A 151 -29.29 -4.92 9.17
CA ASP A 151 -28.70 -4.00 10.15
C ASP A 151 -29.42 -2.65 10.13
N LEU A 152 -29.72 -2.15 8.92
CA LEU A 152 -30.50 -0.93 8.72
C LEU A 152 -31.97 -1.12 9.13
N GLN A 153 -32.54 -2.30 8.91
CA GLN A 153 -33.88 -2.65 9.41
C GLN A 153 -33.94 -2.63 10.95
N LYS A 154 -32.99 -3.29 11.62
CA LYS A 154 -32.89 -3.29 13.09
C LYS A 154 -32.74 -1.89 13.65
N LEU A 155 -31.90 -1.06 13.01
CA LEU A 155 -31.75 0.34 13.39
C LEU A 155 -33.05 1.12 13.23
N MET A 156 -33.80 0.89 12.15
CA MET A 156 -35.09 1.53 11.92
C MET A 156 -36.17 1.09 12.93
N GLU A 157 -36.13 -0.17 13.37
CA GLU A 157 -37.00 -0.70 14.41
C GLU A 157 -36.66 -0.14 15.80
N ALA A 158 -35.38 0.04 16.10
CA ALA A 158 -34.90 0.56 17.38
C ALA A 158 -34.99 2.10 17.50
N ASP A 159 -34.51 2.83 16.50
CA ASP A 159 -34.53 4.29 16.42
C ASP A 159 -34.75 4.77 14.98
N LYS A 160 -36.02 4.97 14.64
CA LYS A 160 -36.47 5.46 13.33
C LYS A 160 -35.84 6.82 12.95
N LYS A 161 -35.58 7.72 13.91
CA LYS A 161 -35.00 9.03 13.63
C LYS A 161 -33.53 8.91 13.28
N ALA A 162 -32.78 8.10 14.01
CA ALA A 162 -31.37 7.82 13.71
C ALA A 162 -31.22 7.15 12.34
N ALA A 163 -32.02 6.12 12.04
CA ALA A 163 -31.98 5.42 10.76
C ALA A 163 -32.26 6.37 9.58
N THR A 164 -33.28 7.23 9.70
CA THR A 164 -33.62 8.22 8.66
C THR A 164 -32.48 9.22 8.47
N ARG A 165 -31.82 9.65 9.55
CA ARG A 165 -30.68 10.57 9.49
C ARG A 165 -29.49 9.94 8.75
N ILE A 166 -29.19 8.67 9.02
CA ILE A 166 -28.11 7.94 8.36
C ILE A 166 -28.40 7.76 6.86
N PHE A 167 -29.65 7.42 6.52
CA PHE A 167 -30.11 7.32 5.12
C PHE A 167 -29.97 8.63 4.35
N ASP A 168 -29.96 9.77 5.03
CA ASP A 168 -29.80 11.11 4.44
C ASP A 168 -28.35 11.63 4.42
N TYR A 169 -27.40 10.88 4.99
CA TYR A 169 -26.01 11.27 4.94
C TYR A 169 -25.48 11.33 3.50
N ARG A 170 -24.62 12.31 3.23
CA ARG A 170 -24.03 12.51 1.90
C ARG A 170 -23.19 11.31 1.46
N ASP A 171 -22.54 10.66 2.41
CA ASP A 171 -21.70 9.49 2.25
C ASP A 171 -22.47 8.17 2.39
N PHE A 172 -23.81 8.16 2.50
CA PHE A 172 -24.58 6.90 2.62
C PHE A 172 -24.33 5.92 1.46
N LEU A 173 -24.00 6.42 0.27
CA LEU A 173 -23.59 5.61 -0.90
C LEU A 173 -22.29 4.81 -0.68
N SER A 174 -21.49 5.13 0.34
CA SER A 174 -20.31 4.36 0.72
C SER A 174 -20.61 3.20 1.67
N ALA A 175 -21.87 3.01 2.07
CA ALA A 175 -22.26 1.88 2.93
C ALA A 175 -22.07 0.54 2.18
N PRO A 176 -21.66 -0.55 2.86
CA PRO A 176 -21.50 -1.87 2.22
C PRO A 176 -22.73 -2.36 1.43
N ILE A 177 -23.95 -2.05 1.90
CA ILE A 177 -25.20 -2.40 1.21
C ILE A 177 -25.38 -1.71 -0.16
N MET A 178 -24.60 -0.67 -0.45
CA MET A 178 -24.62 0.11 -1.70
C MET A 178 -23.64 -0.40 -2.76
N GLN A 179 -23.05 -1.58 -2.56
CA GLN A 179 -22.21 -2.21 -3.59
C GLN A 179 -23.00 -2.68 -4.82
N SER A 180 -24.31 -2.92 -4.69
CA SER A 180 -25.16 -3.29 -5.82
C SER A 180 -25.63 -2.05 -6.59
N ALA A 181 -25.43 -2.01 -7.91
CA ALA A 181 -26.00 -0.98 -8.78
C ALA A 181 -27.52 -0.82 -8.62
N LYS A 182 -28.22 -1.92 -8.31
CA LYS A 182 -29.67 -1.91 -8.05
C LYS A 182 -30.04 -1.14 -6.78
N ALA A 183 -29.24 -1.27 -5.72
CA ALA A 183 -29.43 -0.54 -4.47
C ALA A 183 -29.13 0.95 -4.64
N VAL A 184 -28.00 1.29 -5.27
CA VAL A 184 -27.65 2.69 -5.60
C VAL A 184 -28.77 3.33 -6.41
N LYS A 185 -29.24 2.64 -7.46
CA LYS A 185 -30.29 3.17 -8.32
C LYS A 185 -31.61 3.36 -7.60
N LEU A 186 -32.03 2.39 -6.80
CA LEU A 186 -33.25 2.52 -6.01
C LEU A 186 -33.16 3.69 -5.03
N TYR A 187 -32.01 3.88 -4.37
CA TYR A 187 -31.79 5.02 -3.49
C TYR A 187 -31.91 6.36 -4.23
N GLU A 188 -31.31 6.48 -5.43
CA GLU A 188 -31.45 7.66 -6.29
C GLU A 188 -32.91 7.95 -6.64
N LEU A 189 -33.68 6.91 -7.01
CA LEU A 189 -35.09 7.04 -7.34
C LEU A 189 -35.95 7.39 -6.11
N LEU A 190 -35.54 7.03 -4.89
CA LEU A 190 -36.28 7.38 -3.68
C LEU A 190 -35.82 8.71 -3.07
N LYS A 191 -34.68 9.25 -3.51
CA LYS A 191 -34.12 10.53 -3.05
C LYS A 191 -35.06 11.73 -3.17
N PRO A 192 -35.84 11.90 -4.27
CA PRO A 192 -36.78 13.02 -4.41
C PRO A 192 -37.98 12.98 -3.47
N CYS A 193 -38.23 11.86 -2.78
CA CYS A 193 -39.39 11.74 -1.89
C CYS A 193 -39.25 12.69 -0.70
N GLY A 194 -40.25 13.54 -0.47
CA GLY A 194 -40.27 14.47 0.67
C GLY A 194 -40.30 13.74 2.02
N ASN A 195 -40.99 12.60 2.10
CA ASN A 195 -41.01 11.77 3.31
C ASN A 195 -39.84 10.78 3.32
N ARG A 196 -38.73 11.19 3.94
CA ARG A 196 -37.48 10.40 4.01
C ARG A 196 -37.62 9.11 4.82
N ALA A 197 -38.47 9.12 5.85
CA ALA A 197 -38.75 7.91 6.61
C ALA A 197 -39.46 6.87 5.75
N LEU A 198 -40.47 7.28 4.96
CA LEU A 198 -41.15 6.40 4.01
C LEU A 198 -40.20 5.92 2.91
N ALA A 199 -39.34 6.80 2.38
CA ALA A 199 -38.32 6.43 1.40
C ALA A 199 -37.39 5.33 1.91
N LEU A 200 -36.95 5.41 3.18
CA LEU A 200 -36.16 4.36 3.81
C LEU A 200 -36.96 3.05 3.99
N GLU A 201 -38.24 3.12 4.39
CA GLU A 201 -39.11 1.93 4.50
C GLU A 201 -39.28 1.24 3.15
N GLU A 202 -39.54 2.00 2.09
CA GLU A 202 -39.71 1.48 0.72
C GLU A 202 -38.39 0.94 0.17
N PHE A 203 -37.26 1.59 0.46
CA PHE A 203 -35.93 1.08 0.12
C PHE A 203 -35.69 -0.31 0.72
N LEU A 204 -35.96 -0.49 2.02
CA LEU A 204 -35.83 -1.78 2.71
C LEU A 204 -36.87 -2.79 2.22
N ALA A 205 -38.12 -2.36 1.99
CA ALA A 205 -39.19 -3.22 1.50
C ALA A 205 -38.86 -3.80 0.12
N TYR A 206 -38.23 -3.04 -0.77
CA TYR A 206 -37.79 -3.55 -2.07
C TYR A 206 -36.87 -4.78 -1.95
N PHE A 207 -35.94 -4.74 -1.00
CA PHE A 207 -35.02 -5.84 -0.70
C PHE A 207 -35.60 -6.90 0.25
N SER A 208 -36.89 -6.82 0.59
CA SER A 208 -37.61 -7.74 1.50
C SER A 208 -37.25 -7.65 2.98
N TYR A 209 -36.72 -6.50 3.43
CA TYR A 209 -36.39 -6.21 4.83
C TYR A 209 -37.35 -5.19 5.47
N ARG A 210 -38.65 -5.29 5.15
CA ARG A 210 -39.64 -4.31 5.63
C ARG A 210 -39.69 -4.33 7.17
N PRO A 211 -39.50 -3.18 7.84
CA PRO A 211 -39.48 -3.12 9.31
C PRO A 211 -40.88 -3.35 9.90
N LYS A 212 -40.95 -3.97 11.08
CA LYS A 212 -42.21 -4.30 11.76
C LYS A 212 -43.04 -3.06 12.15
N ASN A 213 -42.37 -1.94 12.41
CA ASN A 213 -42.97 -0.64 12.70
C ASN A 213 -43.26 0.20 11.44
N GLY A 214 -43.18 -0.40 10.25
CA GLY A 214 -43.44 0.27 8.98
C GLY A 214 -44.88 0.72 8.81
N ILE A 215 -45.09 1.77 8.02
CA ILE A 215 -46.40 2.33 7.73
C ILE A 215 -47.17 1.33 6.86
N ASN A 216 -48.25 0.76 7.38
CA ASN A 216 -49.15 -0.10 6.61
C ASN A 216 -50.11 0.76 5.77
N ARG A 217 -49.75 0.99 4.51
CA ARG A 217 -50.65 1.62 3.54
C ARG A 217 -51.75 0.63 3.14
N LYS A 218 -53.00 0.97 3.43
CA LYS A 218 -54.18 0.33 2.81
C LYS A 218 -54.50 1.17 1.58
N GLY A 219 -54.08 0.70 0.40
CA GLY A 219 -54.36 1.40 -0.86
C GLY A 219 -55.85 1.65 -1.04
N LEU A 220 -56.20 2.80 -1.61
CA LEU A 220 -57.59 3.15 -1.86
C LEU A 220 -58.01 2.43 -3.14
N LEU A 221 -58.59 1.22 -2.97
CA LEU A 221 -59.14 0.45 -4.07
C LEU A 221 -60.05 1.35 -4.87
N SER A 222 -59.73 1.51 -6.15
CA SER A 222 -60.67 2.00 -7.14
C SER A 222 -61.91 1.12 -7.04
N SER A 223 -62.95 1.61 -6.38
CA SER A 223 -64.29 1.14 -6.67
C SER A 223 -64.44 1.37 -8.15
N SER A 224 -64.74 0.32 -8.93
CA SER A 224 -65.19 0.44 -10.31
C SER A 224 -66.46 1.29 -10.31
N LYS A 225 -66.33 2.60 -10.13
CA LYS A 225 -67.29 3.56 -10.61
C LYS A 225 -67.14 3.41 -12.11
N ARG A 226 -67.90 2.48 -12.68
CA ARG A 226 -68.66 2.81 -13.88
C ARG A 226 -69.13 4.23 -13.59
N LYS A 227 -68.53 5.25 -14.22
CA LYS A 227 -69.17 6.55 -14.27
C LYS A 227 -70.60 6.18 -14.64
N GLU A 228 -71.56 6.41 -13.75
CA GLU A 228 -72.96 6.31 -14.16
C GLU A 228 -73.03 7.28 -15.33
N GLU A 229 -73.03 6.73 -16.55
CA GLU A 229 -73.14 7.56 -17.72
C GLU A 229 -74.44 8.32 -17.53
N LYS A 230 -74.35 9.65 -17.57
CA LYS A 230 -75.54 10.48 -17.50
C LYS A 230 -76.44 10.02 -18.63
N LYS A 231 -77.58 9.43 -18.28
CA LYS A 231 -78.63 9.12 -19.25
C LYS A 231 -78.93 10.36 -20.06
N LEU A 232 -78.91 10.22 -21.38
CA LEU A 232 -79.24 11.30 -22.28
C LEU A 232 -80.75 11.57 -22.20
N GLU A 233 -81.12 12.66 -21.53
CA GLU A 233 -82.51 13.10 -21.46
C GLU A 233 -82.87 13.95 -22.68
N PHE A 234 -83.90 13.50 -23.40
CA PHE A 234 -84.47 14.19 -24.54
C PHE A 234 -85.90 14.64 -24.24
N PRO A 235 -86.29 15.86 -24.66
CA PRO A 235 -87.70 16.27 -24.67
C PRO A 235 -88.62 15.23 -25.37
N GLU A 236 -89.82 15.04 -24.84
CA GLU A 236 -90.81 14.11 -25.41
C GLU A 236 -91.21 14.51 -26.85
N GLY A 237 -91.29 13.53 -27.75
CA GLY A 237 -91.74 13.71 -29.13
C GLY A 237 -90.66 14.02 -30.18
N LEU A 238 -89.39 14.14 -29.80
CA LEU A 238 -88.30 14.40 -30.76
C LEU A 238 -88.03 13.21 -31.70
N SER A 239 -87.87 13.51 -32.98
CA SER A 239 -87.38 12.59 -34.02
C SER A 239 -85.92 12.18 -33.76
N LEU A 240 -85.46 11.09 -34.40
CA LEU A 240 -84.08 10.61 -34.27
C LEU A 240 -83.07 11.67 -34.75
N GLU A 241 -83.37 12.37 -35.84
CA GLU A 241 -82.54 13.45 -36.39
C GLU A 241 -82.37 14.63 -35.40
N GLU A 242 -83.44 15.02 -34.71
CA GLU A 242 -83.40 16.10 -33.71
C GLU A 242 -82.62 15.68 -32.46
N LYS A 243 -82.74 14.43 -32.02
CA LYS A 243 -81.96 13.87 -30.90
C LYS A 243 -80.47 13.87 -31.22
N ILE A 244 -80.08 13.39 -32.39
CA ILE A 244 -78.69 13.36 -32.86
C ILE A 244 -78.13 14.78 -32.98
N SER A 245 -78.89 15.69 -33.60
CA SER A 245 -78.48 17.10 -33.74
C SER A 245 -78.22 17.77 -32.38
N LEU A 246 -79.03 17.45 -31.38
CA LEU A 246 -78.86 17.95 -30.01
C LEU A 246 -77.60 17.39 -29.35
N CYS A 247 -77.34 16.09 -29.51
CA CYS A 247 -76.11 15.45 -29.00
C CYS A 247 -74.85 16.06 -29.63
N ILE A 248 -74.84 16.29 -30.95
CA ILE A 248 -73.70 16.93 -31.64
C ILE A 248 -73.47 18.34 -31.09
N ARG A 249 -74.52 19.16 -30.92
CA ARG A 249 -74.40 20.52 -30.37
C ARG A 249 -73.91 20.54 -28.92
N ARG A 250 -74.28 19.53 -28.13
CA ARG A 250 -73.85 19.37 -26.73
C ARG A 250 -72.46 18.72 -26.60
N GLY A 251 -71.91 18.19 -27.70
CA GLY A 251 -70.64 17.47 -27.69
C GLY A 251 -70.71 16.15 -26.92
N GLU A 252 -71.86 15.47 -26.94
CA GLU A 252 -72.06 14.21 -26.23
C GLU A 252 -71.28 13.06 -26.88
N ARG A 253 -70.49 12.33 -26.08
CA ARG A 253 -69.57 11.27 -26.53
C ARG A 253 -69.66 9.97 -25.71
N GLY A 254 -70.73 9.79 -24.92
CA GLY A 254 -70.96 8.57 -24.13
C GLY A 254 -71.52 7.39 -24.95
N GLU A 255 -71.68 6.21 -24.35
CA GLU A 255 -72.16 5.02 -25.06
C GLU A 255 -73.57 5.21 -25.65
N GLU A 256 -74.47 5.91 -24.93
CA GLU A 256 -75.81 6.22 -25.46
C GLU A 256 -75.75 7.15 -26.68
N ALA A 257 -74.78 8.07 -26.74
CA ALA A 257 -74.58 8.93 -27.90
C ALA A 257 -74.05 8.12 -29.09
N PHE A 258 -73.12 7.19 -28.84
CA PHE A 258 -72.60 6.26 -29.86
C PHE A 258 -73.72 5.45 -30.52
N GLU A 259 -74.61 4.85 -29.73
CA GLU A 259 -75.74 4.08 -30.26
C GLU A 259 -76.71 4.94 -31.08
N LEU A 260 -76.97 6.19 -30.65
CA LEU A 260 -77.81 7.12 -31.40
C LEU A 260 -77.16 7.54 -32.73
N TYR A 261 -75.87 7.85 -32.74
CA TYR A 261 -75.14 8.20 -33.96
C TYR A 261 -75.09 6.99 -34.92
N LYS A 262 -74.85 5.78 -34.40
CA LYS A 262 -74.81 4.54 -35.19
C LYS A 262 -76.15 4.31 -35.90
N ARG A 263 -77.25 4.42 -35.17
CA ARG A 263 -78.61 4.33 -35.74
C ARG A 263 -78.89 5.41 -36.78
N GLY A 264 -78.44 6.65 -36.54
CA GLY A 264 -78.60 7.73 -37.50
C GLY A 264 -77.90 7.45 -38.84
N VAL A 265 -76.73 6.83 -38.79
CA VAL A 265 -76.02 6.40 -40.00
C VAL A 265 -76.75 5.24 -40.70
N GLU A 266 -77.27 4.26 -39.94
CA GLU A 266 -78.05 3.14 -40.49
C GLU A 266 -79.36 3.59 -41.16
N GLU A 267 -80.03 4.60 -40.61
CA GLU A 267 -81.25 5.22 -41.17
C GLU A 267 -80.95 6.25 -42.30
N ASN A 268 -79.70 6.43 -42.71
CA ASN A 268 -79.25 7.37 -43.76
C ASN A 268 -79.61 8.85 -43.49
N ILE A 269 -79.56 9.29 -42.24
CA ILE A 269 -79.83 10.68 -41.85
C ILE A 269 -78.71 11.59 -42.35
N LYS A 270 -79.06 12.69 -43.01
CA LYS A 270 -78.10 13.66 -43.58
C LYS A 270 -77.81 14.81 -42.63
N LEU A 271 -77.04 14.53 -41.57
CA LEU A 271 -76.58 15.54 -40.62
C LEU A 271 -75.08 15.80 -40.74
N THR A 272 -74.70 17.07 -40.61
CA THR A 272 -73.30 17.50 -40.63
C THR A 272 -72.56 16.97 -39.39
N ASN A 273 -71.34 16.48 -39.58
CA ASN A 273 -70.48 15.90 -38.54
C ASN A 273 -71.00 14.61 -37.87
N LEU A 274 -71.97 13.91 -38.47
CA LEU A 274 -72.53 12.68 -37.90
C LEU A 274 -71.49 11.54 -37.81
N TYR A 275 -70.71 11.35 -38.88
CA TYR A 275 -69.71 10.27 -38.97
C TYR A 275 -68.53 10.47 -38.02
N GLU A 276 -68.08 11.72 -37.86
CA GLU A 276 -67.01 12.13 -36.97
C GLU A 276 -67.43 11.98 -35.51
N ASN A 277 -68.64 12.43 -35.15
CA ASN A 277 -69.15 12.29 -33.78
C ASN A 277 -69.40 10.81 -33.41
N LEU A 278 -69.82 9.97 -34.37
CA LEU A 278 -69.88 8.52 -34.18
C LEU A 278 -68.51 7.98 -33.73
N LEU A 279 -67.45 8.27 -34.48
CA LEU A 279 -66.10 7.81 -34.13
C LEU A 279 -65.58 8.43 -32.83
N TYR A 280 -65.84 9.71 -32.56
CA TYR A 280 -65.46 10.38 -31.29
C TYR A 280 -66.14 9.78 -30.05
N SER A 281 -67.34 9.23 -30.22
CA SER A 281 -68.09 8.54 -29.16
C SER A 281 -67.79 7.05 -29.05
N MET A 282 -66.99 6.51 -29.98
CA MET A 282 -66.67 5.09 -30.01
C MET A 282 -65.74 4.72 -28.85
N LYS A 283 -66.13 3.67 -28.10
CA LYS A 283 -65.27 3.13 -27.05
C LYS A 283 -63.98 2.57 -27.65
N LYS A 284 -62.87 2.74 -26.94
CA LYS A 284 -61.58 2.17 -27.33
C LYS A 284 -61.66 0.65 -27.47
N GLY A 285 -61.03 0.11 -28.51
CA GLY A 285 -61.02 -1.32 -28.80
C GLY A 285 -62.38 -1.89 -29.25
N TYR A 286 -63.27 -1.06 -29.81
CA TYR A 286 -64.55 -1.52 -30.36
C TYR A 286 -64.35 -2.52 -31.52
N LYS A 287 -64.82 -3.75 -31.34
CA LYS A 287 -64.53 -4.88 -32.24
C LYS A 287 -65.57 -5.12 -33.32
N GLU A 288 -66.81 -4.71 -33.12
CA GLU A 288 -67.90 -4.99 -34.09
C GLU A 288 -67.75 -4.14 -35.35
N GLU A 289 -68.27 -4.62 -36.48
CA GLU A 289 -68.28 -3.86 -37.75
C GLU A 289 -69.15 -2.59 -37.61
N LEU A 290 -68.64 -1.46 -38.10
CA LEU A 290 -69.40 -0.21 -38.21
C LEU A 290 -70.28 -0.24 -39.47
N PRO A 291 -71.34 0.59 -39.54
CA PRO A 291 -72.14 0.69 -40.76
C PRO A 291 -71.25 1.01 -41.98
N ARG A 292 -71.43 0.28 -43.09
CA ARG A 292 -70.55 0.40 -44.27
C ARG A 292 -70.42 1.82 -44.83
N ALA A 293 -71.45 2.65 -44.67
CA ALA A 293 -71.45 4.06 -45.05
C ALA A 293 -70.33 4.86 -44.37
N VAL A 294 -69.94 4.51 -43.13
CA VAL A 294 -68.87 5.17 -42.38
C VAL A 294 -67.52 5.00 -43.09
N TYR A 295 -67.16 3.77 -43.49
CA TYR A 295 -65.91 3.53 -44.20
C TYR A 295 -65.91 4.22 -45.57
N LEU A 296 -67.03 4.22 -46.28
CA LEU A 296 -67.13 4.90 -47.57
C LEU A 296 -66.96 6.42 -47.42
N TYR A 297 -67.58 7.02 -46.40
CA TYR A 297 -67.45 8.45 -46.09
C TYR A 297 -65.98 8.85 -45.95
N PHE A 298 -65.25 8.18 -45.05
CA PHE A 298 -63.82 8.47 -44.82
C PHE A 298 -62.91 8.02 -45.98
N SER A 299 -63.37 7.15 -46.89
CA SER A 299 -62.55 6.71 -48.03
C SER A 299 -62.35 7.79 -49.10
N TYR A 300 -63.22 8.81 -49.12
CA TYR A 300 -63.08 9.96 -50.01
C TYR A 300 -62.17 11.05 -49.44
N GLU A 301 -61.86 11.01 -48.14
CA GLU A 301 -60.93 11.93 -47.51
C GLU A 301 -59.48 11.53 -47.81
N TYR A 302 -58.64 12.53 -48.09
CA TYR A 302 -57.22 12.29 -48.34
C TYR A 302 -56.47 11.90 -47.06
N ARG A 303 -56.88 12.44 -45.91
CA ARG A 303 -56.29 12.15 -44.60
C ARG A 303 -57.34 12.30 -43.51
N VAL A 304 -57.64 11.20 -42.83
CA VAL A 304 -58.49 11.19 -41.63
C VAL A 304 -57.78 11.92 -40.50
N GLU A 305 -58.53 12.70 -39.73
CA GLU A 305 -58.01 13.40 -38.54
C GLU A 305 -57.38 12.39 -37.55
N GLU A 306 -56.24 12.76 -36.96
CA GLU A 306 -55.45 11.88 -36.08
C GLU A 306 -56.28 11.32 -34.91
N GLY A 307 -57.20 12.11 -34.35
CA GLY A 307 -58.08 11.69 -33.26
C GLY A 307 -59.11 10.62 -33.64
N LEU A 308 -59.36 10.43 -34.94
CA LEU A 308 -60.33 9.48 -35.49
C LEU A 308 -59.65 8.27 -36.16
N ALA A 309 -58.46 8.49 -36.73
CA ALA A 309 -57.70 7.53 -37.52
C ALA A 309 -57.42 6.23 -36.76
N SER A 310 -56.92 6.28 -35.52
CA SER A 310 -56.61 5.07 -34.72
C SER A 310 -57.81 4.14 -34.60
N ALA A 311 -58.96 4.69 -34.20
CA ALA A 311 -60.16 3.93 -33.90
C ALA A 311 -60.79 3.35 -35.19
N LEU A 312 -60.82 4.15 -36.27
CA LEU A 312 -61.31 3.71 -37.59
C LEU A 312 -60.43 2.60 -38.17
N TYR A 313 -59.12 2.81 -38.20
CA TYR A 313 -58.17 1.86 -38.80
C TYR A 313 -58.08 0.57 -38.00
N TYR A 314 -58.12 0.65 -36.67
CA TYR A 314 -58.23 -0.53 -35.81
C TYR A 314 -59.47 -1.37 -36.17
N ASN A 315 -60.62 -0.72 -36.34
CA ASN A 315 -61.86 -1.40 -36.66
C ASN A 315 -61.83 -2.04 -38.06
N ILE A 316 -61.22 -1.37 -39.05
CA ILE A 316 -60.99 -1.94 -40.40
C ILE A 316 -60.13 -3.20 -40.30
N LEU A 317 -59.00 -3.14 -39.60
CA LEU A 317 -58.09 -4.27 -39.43
C LEU A 317 -58.70 -5.45 -38.67
N GLN A 318 -59.70 -5.22 -37.83
CA GLN A 318 -60.40 -6.28 -37.10
C GLN A 318 -61.48 -6.99 -37.93
N ASN A 319 -62.21 -6.24 -38.77
CA ASN A 319 -63.42 -6.76 -39.43
C ASN A 319 -63.24 -7.11 -40.91
N PHE A 320 -62.21 -6.58 -41.58
CA PHE A 320 -62.02 -6.77 -43.01
C PHE A 320 -60.74 -7.53 -43.35
N PRO A 321 -60.80 -8.53 -44.25
CA PRO A 321 -59.60 -9.19 -44.76
C PRO A 321 -58.84 -8.27 -45.73
N GLU A 322 -57.54 -8.54 -45.89
CA GLU A 322 -56.60 -7.71 -46.68
C GLU A 322 -56.98 -7.57 -48.16
N ASN A 323 -57.73 -8.54 -48.71
CA ASN A 323 -58.19 -8.54 -50.10
C ASN A 323 -59.55 -7.83 -50.30
N SER A 324 -60.16 -7.28 -49.25
CA SER A 324 -61.45 -6.59 -49.36
C SER A 324 -61.30 -5.21 -49.98
N GLU A 325 -62.35 -4.75 -50.67
CA GLU A 325 -62.38 -3.43 -51.31
C GLU A 325 -62.18 -2.30 -50.29
N ILE A 326 -62.79 -2.41 -49.11
CA ILE A 326 -62.65 -1.41 -48.04
C ILE A 326 -61.20 -1.37 -47.55
N TYR A 327 -60.58 -2.52 -47.27
CA TYR A 327 -59.18 -2.57 -46.83
C TYR A 327 -58.24 -1.90 -47.85
N LEU A 328 -58.35 -2.28 -49.14
CA LEU A 328 -57.48 -1.78 -50.19
C LEU A 328 -57.55 -0.26 -50.37
N ARG A 329 -58.73 0.34 -50.16
CA ARG A 329 -58.91 1.80 -50.21
C ARG A 329 -58.15 2.54 -49.10
N PHE A 330 -58.04 1.94 -47.92
CA PHE A 330 -57.37 2.53 -46.77
C PHE A 330 -55.93 2.06 -46.56
N ALA A 331 -55.48 0.99 -47.23
CA ALA A 331 -54.20 0.33 -46.97
C ALA A 331 -53.02 1.29 -46.86
N ARG A 332 -52.87 2.23 -47.81
CA ARG A 332 -51.80 3.24 -47.78
C ARG A 332 -51.95 4.21 -46.61
N GLN A 333 -53.15 4.74 -46.39
CA GLN A 333 -53.39 5.70 -45.29
C GLN A 333 -53.16 5.06 -43.91
N MET A 334 -53.58 3.80 -43.74
CA MET A 334 -53.34 3.03 -42.52
C MET A 334 -51.85 2.80 -42.28
N GLN A 335 -51.11 2.43 -43.33
CA GLN A 335 -49.67 2.19 -43.23
C GLN A 335 -48.90 3.48 -42.95
N ASP A 336 -49.19 4.57 -43.67
CA ASP A 336 -48.57 5.87 -43.44
C ASP A 336 -48.83 6.34 -41.99
N PHE A 337 -50.06 6.20 -41.49
CA PHE A 337 -50.42 6.51 -40.10
C PHE A 337 -49.69 5.62 -39.08
N ALA A 338 -49.55 4.33 -39.36
CA ALA A 338 -48.82 3.41 -38.49
C ALA A 338 -47.33 3.77 -38.42
N VAL A 339 -46.69 4.10 -39.55
CA VAL A 339 -45.29 4.55 -39.61
C VAL A 339 -45.12 5.87 -38.87
N GLU A 340 -45.96 6.87 -39.13
CA GLU A 340 -45.92 8.17 -38.45
C GLU A 340 -46.09 8.03 -36.92
N SER A 341 -47.05 7.21 -36.48
CA SER A 341 -47.32 6.95 -35.06
C SER A 341 -46.17 6.19 -34.37
N MET A 342 -45.56 5.25 -35.09
CA MET A 342 -44.39 4.50 -34.62
C MET A 342 -43.18 5.41 -34.45
N LEU A 343 -42.89 6.26 -35.45
CA LEU A 343 -41.80 7.24 -35.38
C LEU A 343 -42.05 8.31 -34.30
N ALA A 344 -43.31 8.60 -33.98
CA ALA A 344 -43.69 9.44 -32.84
C ALA A 344 -43.60 8.73 -31.48
N GLY A 345 -43.28 7.43 -31.44
CA GLY A 345 -43.14 6.63 -30.22
C GLY A 345 -44.46 6.37 -29.47
N LYS A 346 -45.61 6.49 -30.15
CA LYS A 346 -46.93 6.28 -29.54
C LYS A 346 -47.23 4.80 -29.38
N MET A 347 -47.88 4.43 -28.28
CA MET A 347 -48.25 3.05 -27.98
C MET A 347 -49.54 2.99 -27.17
N ASP A 348 -50.49 2.18 -27.66
CA ASP A 348 -51.65 1.66 -26.95
C ASP A 348 -52.09 0.32 -27.56
N GLU A 349 -53.21 -0.25 -27.10
CA GLU A 349 -53.72 -1.53 -27.61
C GLU A 349 -54.14 -1.49 -29.08
N GLU A 350 -54.63 -0.34 -29.57
CA GLU A 350 -55.09 -0.19 -30.95
C GLU A 350 -53.87 -0.07 -31.88
N LEU A 351 -52.96 0.84 -31.54
CA LEU A 351 -51.70 1.07 -32.26
C LEU A 351 -50.84 -0.19 -32.32
N ALA A 352 -50.80 -1.00 -31.26
CA ALA A 352 -50.06 -2.25 -31.26
C ALA A 352 -50.55 -3.23 -32.35
N LEU A 353 -51.86 -3.32 -32.56
CA LEU A 353 -52.43 -4.14 -33.64
C LEU A 353 -52.09 -3.57 -35.02
N LEU A 354 -52.17 -2.25 -35.17
CA LEU A 354 -51.78 -1.57 -36.41
C LEU A 354 -50.31 -1.85 -36.74
N TYR A 355 -49.41 -1.70 -35.78
CA TYR A 355 -47.99 -1.98 -35.97
C TYR A 355 -47.75 -3.44 -36.34
N GLN A 356 -48.42 -4.38 -35.68
CA GLN A 356 -48.29 -5.81 -35.93
C GLN A 356 -48.72 -6.21 -37.36
N LYS A 357 -49.78 -5.60 -37.89
CA LYS A 357 -50.33 -5.96 -39.21
C LYS A 357 -49.73 -5.17 -40.37
N LEU A 358 -49.30 -3.92 -40.15
CA LEU A 358 -48.97 -2.99 -41.24
C LEU A 358 -47.48 -2.70 -41.39
N ILE A 359 -46.66 -2.95 -40.36
CA ILE A 359 -45.21 -2.72 -40.40
C ILE A 359 -44.51 -4.02 -40.76
N LEU A 360 -44.05 -4.11 -42.01
CA LEU A 360 -43.35 -5.30 -42.52
C LEU A 360 -41.85 -5.25 -42.21
N PRO A 361 -41.17 -6.40 -42.03
CA PRO A 361 -39.74 -6.44 -41.73
C PRO A 361 -38.84 -5.68 -42.72
N ASP A 362 -39.18 -5.66 -44.00
CA ASP A 362 -38.39 -4.95 -45.02
C ASP A 362 -38.59 -3.42 -45.02
N MET A 363 -39.59 -2.92 -44.30
CA MET A 363 -39.81 -1.47 -44.10
C MET A 363 -38.97 -0.90 -42.96
N VAL A 364 -38.34 -1.74 -42.14
CA VAL A 364 -37.54 -1.30 -41.00
C VAL A 364 -36.23 -0.68 -41.48
N ASP A 365 -36.16 0.64 -41.36
CA ASP A 365 -34.95 1.43 -41.54
C ASP A 365 -34.22 1.68 -40.20
N GLU A 366 -33.10 2.42 -40.24
CA GLU A 366 -32.30 2.73 -39.04
C GLU A 366 -33.10 3.51 -37.98
N LYS A 367 -33.99 4.42 -38.38
CA LYS A 367 -34.80 5.23 -37.46
C LYS A 367 -35.85 4.38 -36.76
N MET A 368 -36.49 3.48 -37.50
CA MET A 368 -37.44 2.52 -36.92
C MET A 368 -36.72 1.54 -35.99
N ALA A 369 -35.53 1.07 -36.38
CA ALA A 369 -34.72 0.15 -35.57
C ALA A 369 -34.30 0.76 -34.22
N GLU A 370 -34.14 2.08 -34.11
CA GLU A 370 -33.85 2.76 -32.83
C GLU A 370 -35.04 2.72 -31.85
N LEU A 371 -36.27 2.83 -32.36
CA LEU A 371 -37.50 2.94 -31.56
C LEU A 371 -38.15 1.58 -31.26
N LEU A 372 -38.08 0.64 -32.21
CA LEU A 372 -38.70 -0.68 -32.13
C LEU A 372 -38.37 -1.45 -30.83
N PRO A 373 -37.12 -1.44 -30.29
CA PRO A 373 -36.83 -2.14 -29.04
C PRO A 373 -37.67 -1.67 -27.86
N LYS A 374 -37.99 -0.37 -27.78
CA LYS A 374 -38.88 0.19 -26.74
C LYS A 374 -40.33 -0.21 -26.98
N LEU A 375 -40.78 -0.16 -28.24
CA LEU A 375 -42.16 -0.49 -28.61
C LEU A 375 -42.47 -1.99 -28.45
N LEU A 376 -41.62 -2.89 -28.96
CA LEU A 376 -41.78 -4.35 -28.89
C LEU A 376 -41.83 -4.86 -27.43
N ARG A 377 -41.18 -4.15 -26.52
CA ARG A 377 -41.17 -4.46 -25.09
C ARG A 377 -42.07 -3.51 -24.28
N SER A 378 -43.15 -3.02 -24.88
CA SER A 378 -44.15 -2.21 -24.19
C SER A 378 -45.19 -3.06 -23.46
N TYR A 379 -45.49 -2.64 -22.24
CA TYR A 379 -46.46 -3.29 -21.35
C TYR A 379 -47.53 -2.30 -20.93
N LYS A 380 -48.78 -2.77 -20.89
CA LYS A 380 -49.87 -2.08 -20.23
C LYS A 380 -49.81 -2.40 -18.75
N VAL A 381 -49.71 -1.36 -17.94
CA VAL A 381 -49.70 -1.43 -16.48
C VAL A 381 -51.03 -0.86 -16.00
N VAL A 382 -51.82 -1.69 -15.31
CA VAL A 382 -53.10 -1.31 -14.70
C VAL A 382 -52.94 -1.29 -13.19
N VAL A 383 -53.22 -0.16 -12.57
CA VAL A 383 -53.08 0.09 -11.13
C VAL A 383 -54.45 0.29 -10.51
N GLU A 384 -54.78 -0.53 -9.52
CA GLU A 384 -56.09 -0.47 -8.85
C GLU A 384 -56.16 0.63 -7.79
N ASP A 385 -55.01 1.11 -7.32
CA ASP A 385 -54.90 2.14 -6.29
C ASP A 385 -55.06 3.54 -6.89
N SER A 386 -56.18 4.19 -6.56
CA SER A 386 -56.56 5.49 -7.12
C SER A 386 -55.73 6.68 -6.64
N GLU A 387 -54.92 6.52 -5.59
CA GLU A 387 -54.00 7.56 -5.11
C GLU A 387 -52.72 7.67 -5.97
N MET A 388 -52.45 6.68 -6.82
CA MET A 388 -51.27 6.67 -7.68
C MET A 388 -51.52 7.47 -8.95
N GLU A 389 -50.66 8.46 -9.20
CA GLU A 389 -50.77 9.34 -10.36
C GLU A 389 -49.72 9.05 -11.43
N LYS A 390 -48.54 8.55 -11.02
CA LYS A 390 -47.41 8.35 -11.94
C LYS A 390 -46.69 7.03 -11.70
N LEU A 391 -46.13 6.49 -12.78
CA LEU A 391 -45.16 5.40 -12.76
C LEU A 391 -43.77 5.97 -13.02
N ILE A 392 -42.80 5.56 -12.21
CA ILE A 392 -41.39 5.89 -12.36
C ILE A 392 -40.66 4.63 -12.81
N LEU A 393 -39.99 4.72 -13.95
CA LEU A 393 -39.28 3.61 -14.55
C LEU A 393 -37.79 3.96 -14.70
N SER A 394 -36.92 3.04 -14.33
CA SER A 394 -35.50 3.17 -14.64
C SER A 394 -34.78 1.83 -14.63
N HIS A 395 -33.55 1.80 -15.13
CA HIS A 395 -32.66 0.64 -15.08
C HIS A 395 -31.42 0.98 -14.24
N PRO A 396 -30.86 0.04 -13.45
CA PRO A 396 -29.63 0.27 -12.67
C PRO A 396 -28.45 0.83 -13.49
N ALA A 397 -28.34 0.40 -14.73
CA ALA A 397 -27.29 0.83 -15.66
C ALA A 397 -27.53 2.20 -16.33
N LEU A 398 -28.72 2.79 -16.19
CA LEU A 398 -29.08 4.05 -16.85
C LEU A 398 -29.08 5.22 -15.86
N LYS A 399 -28.69 6.40 -16.36
CA LYS A 399 -28.80 7.67 -15.64
C LYS A 399 -30.23 8.22 -15.79
N GLY A 400 -30.74 8.81 -14.72
CA GLY A 400 -32.08 9.42 -14.72
C GLY A 400 -33.22 8.40 -14.60
N GLU A 401 -34.44 8.88 -14.86
CA GLU A 401 -35.68 8.13 -14.73
C GLU A 401 -36.66 8.57 -15.82
N GLU A 402 -37.53 7.66 -16.23
CA GLU A 402 -38.66 7.95 -17.11
C GLU A 402 -39.95 8.00 -16.26
N VAL A 403 -40.79 9.00 -16.51
CA VAL A 403 -42.01 9.25 -15.73
C VAL A 403 -43.22 9.16 -16.63
N TYR A 404 -44.14 8.25 -16.31
CA TYR A 404 -45.37 8.02 -17.07
C TYR A 404 -46.59 8.39 -16.21
N SER A 405 -47.53 9.15 -16.77
CA SER A 405 -48.77 9.51 -16.06
C SER A 405 -49.83 8.42 -16.23
N LEU A 406 -50.50 8.04 -15.14
CA LEU A 406 -51.62 7.10 -15.16
C LEU A 406 -52.89 7.82 -15.62
N LYS A 407 -53.51 7.33 -16.69
CA LYS A 407 -54.81 7.80 -17.18
C LYS A 407 -55.85 6.74 -16.85
N GLU A 408 -56.81 7.09 -16.00
CA GLU A 408 -57.85 6.15 -15.51
C GLU A 408 -57.26 4.86 -14.88
N GLY A 409 -56.10 4.98 -14.23
CA GLY A 409 -55.38 3.84 -13.63
C GLY A 409 -54.53 3.03 -14.60
N GLU A 410 -54.41 3.44 -15.86
CA GLU A 410 -53.65 2.72 -16.90
C GLU A 410 -52.47 3.54 -17.45
N ALA A 411 -51.38 2.88 -17.80
CA ALA A 411 -50.28 3.44 -18.57
C ALA A 411 -49.60 2.39 -19.46
N TYR A 412 -49.06 2.84 -20.60
CA TYR A 412 -48.25 2.02 -21.50
C TYR A 412 -46.79 2.37 -21.30
N VAL A 413 -46.00 1.38 -20.88
CA VAL A 413 -44.63 1.60 -20.40
C VAL A 413 -43.66 0.67 -21.15
N PRO A 414 -42.63 1.21 -21.82
CA PRO A 414 -41.60 0.42 -22.49
C PRO A 414 -40.62 -0.14 -21.45
N MET A 415 -40.52 -1.46 -21.34
CA MET A 415 -39.56 -2.14 -20.46
C MET A 415 -38.57 -2.98 -21.29
N PRO A 416 -37.63 -2.33 -22.02
CA PRO A 416 -36.75 -3.01 -22.96
C PRO A 416 -35.69 -3.90 -22.32
N TYR A 417 -35.54 -3.90 -20.99
CA TYR A 417 -34.54 -4.67 -20.26
C TYR A 417 -35.21 -5.56 -19.21
N LYS A 418 -34.54 -6.65 -18.77
CA LYS A 418 -35.13 -7.60 -17.82
C LYS A 418 -35.24 -7.04 -16.39
N ASP A 419 -34.26 -6.26 -15.95
CA ASP A 419 -34.12 -5.80 -14.56
C ASP A 419 -34.58 -4.36 -14.33
N MET A 420 -35.67 -3.95 -14.99
CA MET A 420 -36.25 -2.62 -14.79
C MET A 420 -36.77 -2.45 -13.37
N ILE A 421 -36.48 -1.30 -12.77
CA ILE A 421 -37.06 -0.83 -11.52
C ILE A 421 -38.32 -0.03 -11.86
N LEU A 422 -39.47 -0.48 -11.33
CA LEU A 422 -40.75 0.18 -11.44
C LEU A 422 -41.19 0.66 -10.06
N LEU A 423 -41.42 1.96 -9.91
CA LEU A 423 -42.00 2.57 -8.72
C LEU A 423 -43.30 3.30 -9.07
N PHE A 424 -44.13 3.55 -8.08
CA PHE A 424 -45.41 4.24 -8.20
C PHE A 424 -45.36 5.51 -7.36
N GLN A 425 -45.83 6.64 -7.87
CA GLN A 425 -45.80 7.92 -7.18
C GLN A 425 -47.21 8.46 -6.92
N ASP A 426 -47.47 8.91 -5.69
CA ASP A 426 -48.71 9.62 -5.33
C ASP A 426 -48.67 11.11 -5.70
N GLY A 427 -49.81 11.79 -5.54
CA GLY A 427 -49.94 13.24 -5.76
C GLY A 427 -49.13 14.11 -4.78
N MET A 428 -48.59 13.54 -3.69
CA MET A 428 -47.69 14.23 -2.77
C MET A 428 -46.21 14.06 -3.13
N GLY A 429 -45.89 13.26 -4.15
CA GLY A 429 -44.52 12.97 -4.57
C GLY A 429 -43.84 11.84 -3.80
N ASN A 430 -44.56 11.10 -2.95
CA ASN A 430 -44.00 9.90 -2.32
C ASN A 430 -43.99 8.75 -3.32
N ARG A 431 -42.94 7.93 -3.28
CA ARG A 431 -42.76 6.78 -4.17
C ARG A 431 -42.87 5.48 -3.40
N TYR A 432 -43.46 4.49 -4.04
CA TYR A 432 -43.77 3.19 -3.48
C TYR A 432 -43.23 2.08 -4.38
N THR A 433 -42.68 1.04 -3.77
CA THR A 433 -42.05 -0.10 -4.45
C THR A 433 -43.02 -1.27 -4.64
N ARG A 434 -44.04 -1.38 -3.78
CA ARG A 434 -44.99 -2.50 -3.74
C ARG A 434 -46.43 -1.99 -3.83
N VAL A 435 -46.90 -1.79 -5.05
CA VAL A 435 -48.31 -1.49 -5.34
C VAL A 435 -48.91 -2.63 -6.15
N ASN A 436 -50.16 -3.02 -5.83
CA ASN A 436 -50.88 -4.04 -6.60
C ASN A 436 -51.17 -3.51 -8.01
N HIS A 437 -50.65 -4.21 -9.01
CA HIS A 437 -50.83 -3.85 -10.40
C HIS A 437 -50.83 -5.09 -11.29
N ARG A 438 -51.46 -4.95 -12.46
CA ARG A 438 -51.43 -5.95 -13.53
C ARG A 438 -50.54 -5.45 -14.66
N LYS A 439 -49.66 -6.32 -15.16
CA LYS A 439 -48.76 -6.03 -16.28
C LYS A 439 -49.03 -7.00 -17.43
N THR A 440 -49.39 -6.49 -18.60
CA THR A 440 -49.66 -7.29 -19.82
C THR A 440 -48.83 -6.77 -20.99
N LYS A 441 -48.17 -7.67 -21.75
CA LYS A 441 -47.45 -7.29 -22.98
C LYS A 441 -48.49 -6.88 -24.03
N VAL A 442 -48.24 -5.79 -24.74
CA VAL A 442 -49.23 -5.20 -25.66
C VAL A 442 -48.90 -5.45 -27.12
N PHE A 443 -47.62 -5.59 -27.45
CA PHE A 443 -47.14 -5.74 -28.82
C PHE A 443 -46.39 -7.07 -29.02
N GLU A 444 -46.82 -7.86 -29.99
CA GLU A 444 -46.20 -9.11 -30.42
C GLU A 444 -45.64 -8.95 -31.83
N GLY A 445 -44.33 -9.12 -32.01
CA GLY A 445 -43.64 -8.83 -33.27
C GLY A 445 -42.34 -9.61 -33.43
N GLU A 446 -42.40 -10.94 -33.37
CA GLU A 446 -41.22 -11.83 -33.43
C GLU A 446 -40.40 -11.67 -34.72
N GLU A 447 -41.06 -11.43 -35.86
CA GLU A 447 -40.36 -11.23 -37.14
C GLU A 447 -39.62 -9.88 -37.20
N LEU A 448 -40.21 -8.84 -36.59
CA LEU A 448 -39.55 -7.54 -36.43
C LEU A 448 -38.35 -7.67 -35.49
N GLU A 449 -38.49 -8.40 -34.38
CA GLU A 449 -37.38 -8.68 -33.44
C GLU A 449 -36.17 -9.31 -34.16
N LYS A 450 -36.39 -10.34 -34.99
CA LYS A 450 -35.32 -10.98 -35.78
C LYS A 450 -34.64 -10.03 -36.78
N ARG A 451 -35.42 -9.13 -37.41
CA ARG A 451 -34.87 -8.15 -38.35
C ARG A 451 -33.92 -7.17 -37.66
N MET A 452 -34.17 -6.83 -36.38
CA MET A 452 -33.35 -5.87 -35.64
C MET A 452 -31.93 -6.38 -35.35
N GLU A 453 -31.67 -7.70 -35.39
CA GLU A 453 -30.33 -8.25 -35.17
C GLU A 453 -29.29 -7.67 -36.15
N ARG A 454 -29.73 -7.29 -37.35
CA ARG A 454 -28.91 -6.65 -38.41
C ARG A 454 -28.51 -5.20 -38.11
N PHE A 455 -29.16 -4.54 -37.14
CA PHE A 455 -28.94 -3.12 -36.79
C PHE A 455 -28.27 -2.96 -35.41
N SER A 456 -27.80 -4.06 -34.83
CA SER A 456 -27.37 -4.16 -33.43
C SER A 456 -26.20 -3.25 -33.02
N GLU A 457 -25.42 -2.74 -33.96
CA GLU A 457 -24.18 -1.96 -33.67
C GLU A 457 -24.40 -0.46 -33.39
N TYR A 458 -25.59 0.08 -33.66
CA TYR A 458 -25.81 1.54 -33.72
C TYR A 458 -26.79 2.10 -32.69
N THR A 459 -27.55 1.27 -31.96
CA THR A 459 -28.60 1.76 -31.04
C THR A 459 -28.17 1.71 -29.57
N PRO A 460 -28.45 2.75 -28.75
CA PRO A 460 -28.17 2.73 -27.30
C PRO A 460 -28.76 1.54 -26.53
N VAL A 461 -29.91 1.02 -26.99
CA VAL A 461 -30.55 -0.16 -26.39
C VAL A 461 -29.72 -1.41 -26.57
N PHE A 462 -29.20 -1.65 -27.79
CA PHE A 462 -28.34 -2.79 -28.07
C PHE A 462 -26.97 -2.63 -27.43
N LEU A 463 -26.41 -1.42 -27.42
CA LEU A 463 -25.16 -1.13 -26.71
C LEU A 463 -25.27 -1.50 -25.23
N LEU A 464 -26.36 -1.11 -24.55
CA LEU A 464 -26.56 -1.49 -23.15
C LEU A 464 -26.78 -3.00 -22.98
N GLN A 465 -27.53 -3.66 -23.87
CA GLN A 465 -27.74 -5.11 -23.81
C GLN A 465 -26.42 -5.88 -23.97
N LYS A 466 -25.60 -5.50 -24.95
CA LYS A 466 -24.28 -6.09 -25.19
C LYS A 466 -23.33 -5.81 -24.05
N ALA A 467 -23.30 -4.58 -23.51
CA ALA A 467 -22.49 -4.24 -22.34
C ALA A 467 -22.90 -5.04 -21.09
N LEU A 468 -24.20 -5.24 -20.83
CA LEU A 468 -24.68 -6.07 -19.72
C LEU A 468 -24.36 -7.56 -19.89
N GLN A 469 -24.25 -8.03 -21.13
CA GLN A 469 -23.83 -9.40 -21.43
C GLN A 469 -22.32 -9.54 -21.18
N LEU A 470 -21.51 -8.64 -21.75
CA LEU A 470 -20.06 -8.63 -21.62
C LEU A 470 -19.59 -8.36 -20.18
N GLU A 471 -20.37 -7.62 -19.39
CA GLU A 471 -20.11 -7.44 -17.95
C GLU A 471 -20.07 -8.78 -17.21
N LYS A 472 -20.89 -9.75 -17.63
CA LYS A 472 -20.98 -11.09 -17.03
C LYS A 472 -20.04 -12.10 -17.68
N GLU A 473 -19.90 -12.05 -19.01
CA GLU A 473 -19.14 -13.04 -19.78
C GLU A 473 -17.64 -12.71 -19.90
N GLY A 474 -17.27 -11.45 -19.65
CA GLY A 474 -15.93 -10.90 -19.87
C GLY A 474 -15.65 -10.59 -21.34
N ILE A 475 -14.63 -9.76 -21.57
CA ILE A 475 -14.18 -9.35 -22.91
C ILE A 475 -13.15 -10.35 -23.45
N LYS A 476 -13.29 -10.77 -24.71
CA LYS A 476 -12.41 -11.74 -25.37
C LYS A 476 -11.80 -11.20 -26.66
N THR A 477 -12.56 -10.41 -27.42
CA THR A 477 -12.13 -9.83 -28.71
C THR A 477 -11.90 -8.32 -28.62
N GLU A 478 -11.22 -7.75 -29.61
CA GLU A 478 -10.99 -6.30 -29.71
C GLU A 478 -12.28 -5.55 -30.05
N GLU A 479 -13.16 -6.12 -30.89
CA GLU A 479 -14.50 -5.56 -31.17
C GLU A 479 -15.38 -5.46 -29.91
N GLU A 480 -15.25 -6.43 -28.98
CA GLU A 480 -15.93 -6.39 -27.68
C GLU A 480 -15.33 -5.32 -26.76
N LEU A 481 -14.01 -5.10 -26.83
CA LEU A 481 -13.35 -4.01 -26.11
C LEU A 481 -13.85 -2.65 -26.61
N GLU A 482 -13.82 -2.40 -27.91
CA GLU A 482 -14.31 -1.14 -28.51
C GLU A 482 -15.78 -0.88 -28.14
N CYS A 483 -16.60 -1.94 -28.12
CA CYS A 483 -18.00 -1.85 -27.69
C CYS A 483 -18.13 -1.41 -26.23
N MET A 484 -17.29 -1.96 -25.33
CA MET A 484 -17.27 -1.60 -23.90
C MET A 484 -16.71 -0.19 -23.67
N GLU A 485 -15.72 0.25 -24.44
CA GLU A 485 -15.21 1.63 -24.41
C GLU A 485 -16.29 2.64 -24.83
N ARG A 486 -16.99 2.36 -25.94
CA ARG A 486 -18.16 3.16 -26.37
C ARG A 486 -19.27 3.18 -25.32
N ALA A 487 -19.49 2.06 -24.63
CA ALA A 487 -20.44 1.98 -23.52
C ALA A 487 -19.98 2.84 -22.34
N PHE A 488 -18.70 2.82 -21.98
CA PHE A 488 -18.14 3.65 -20.92
C PHE A 488 -18.28 5.15 -21.20
N ASP A 489 -18.09 5.60 -22.44
CA ASP A 489 -18.20 7.02 -22.79
C ASP A 489 -19.65 7.50 -22.96
N ASN A 490 -20.62 6.59 -22.96
CA ASN A 490 -22.02 6.95 -23.11
C ASN A 490 -22.58 7.64 -21.86
N SER A 491 -22.86 8.94 -22.00
CA SER A 491 -23.40 9.79 -20.92
C SER A 491 -24.78 9.35 -20.38
N ALA A 492 -25.51 8.51 -21.11
CA ALA A 492 -26.78 7.95 -20.67
C ALA A 492 -26.61 6.86 -19.60
N PHE A 493 -25.41 6.31 -19.41
CA PHE A 493 -25.16 5.23 -18.44
C PHE A 493 -24.84 5.78 -17.05
N SER A 494 -25.24 5.04 -16.02
CA SER A 494 -25.01 5.42 -14.62
C SER A 494 -23.53 5.29 -14.26
N ASN A 495 -23.05 6.11 -13.31
CA ASN A 495 -21.64 6.06 -12.90
C ASN A 495 -21.26 4.70 -12.32
N SER A 496 -22.16 4.07 -11.55
CA SER A 496 -21.93 2.73 -11.00
C SER A 496 -21.67 1.71 -12.11
N PHE A 497 -22.49 1.72 -13.16
CA PHE A 497 -22.34 0.79 -14.28
C PHE A 497 -21.11 1.10 -15.14
N ARG A 498 -20.76 2.38 -15.31
CA ARG A 498 -19.50 2.76 -15.97
C ARG A 498 -18.28 2.22 -15.23
N MET A 499 -18.29 2.19 -13.89
CA MET A 499 -17.21 1.58 -13.12
C MET A 499 -17.18 0.05 -13.24
N GLU A 500 -18.33 -0.61 -13.33
CA GLU A 500 -18.43 -2.06 -13.64
C GLU A 500 -17.85 -2.36 -15.03
N ILE A 501 -18.18 -1.56 -16.04
CA ILE A 501 -17.60 -1.62 -17.40
C ILE A 501 -16.09 -1.42 -17.34
N LEU A 502 -15.62 -0.38 -16.63
CA LEU A 502 -14.20 -0.08 -16.50
C LEU A 502 -13.43 -1.26 -15.91
N SER A 503 -13.96 -1.92 -14.89
CA SER A 503 -13.33 -3.12 -14.31
C SER A 503 -13.10 -4.22 -15.34
N GLN A 504 -14.05 -4.45 -16.26
CA GLN A 504 -13.91 -5.43 -17.34
C GLN A 504 -12.91 -4.98 -18.41
N ILE A 505 -12.91 -3.70 -18.78
CA ILE A 505 -11.93 -3.12 -19.70
C ILE A 505 -10.50 -3.30 -19.14
N LEU A 506 -10.28 -2.93 -17.87
CA LEU A 506 -8.98 -3.08 -17.22
C LEU A 506 -8.56 -4.56 -17.10
N ALA A 507 -9.50 -5.46 -16.79
CA ALA A 507 -9.24 -6.90 -16.76
C ALA A 507 -8.77 -7.43 -18.12
N TYR A 508 -9.35 -6.94 -19.22
CA TYR A 508 -8.89 -7.28 -20.57
C TYR A 508 -7.49 -6.75 -20.87
N HIS A 509 -7.20 -5.50 -20.47
CA HIS A 509 -5.86 -4.94 -20.65
C HIS A 509 -4.77 -5.64 -19.84
N ARG A 510 -5.13 -6.34 -18.76
CA ARG A 510 -4.20 -7.16 -17.95
C ARG A 510 -3.89 -8.54 -18.52
N GLN A 511 -4.61 -9.01 -19.55
CA GLN A 511 -4.33 -10.31 -20.15
C GLN A 511 -3.00 -10.27 -20.93
N GLU A 512 -2.05 -11.15 -20.57
CA GLU A 512 -0.81 -11.37 -21.33
C GLU A 512 -1.14 -11.96 -22.70
N LYS A 513 -1.18 -11.11 -23.74
CA LYS A 513 -1.23 -11.54 -25.13
C LYS A 513 0.15 -11.30 -25.76
N GLN A 514 0.67 -12.28 -26.49
CA GLN A 514 2.01 -12.23 -27.12
C GLN A 514 2.12 -11.19 -28.25
N SER A 515 1.01 -10.65 -28.75
CA SER A 515 0.98 -9.63 -29.80
C SER A 515 1.11 -8.21 -29.24
N GLU A 516 1.90 -7.37 -29.89
CA GLU A 516 1.88 -5.91 -29.67
C GLU A 516 0.44 -5.40 -29.84
N PHE A 517 -0.02 -4.61 -28.87
CA PHE A 517 -1.37 -4.07 -28.87
C PHE A 517 -1.39 -2.80 -29.74
N PRO A 518 -2.36 -2.63 -30.65
CA PRO A 518 -2.41 -1.43 -31.49
C PRO A 518 -2.48 -0.16 -30.64
N GLU A 519 -1.78 0.90 -31.05
CA GLU A 519 -1.76 2.19 -30.33
C GLU A 519 -3.16 2.80 -30.23
N GLU A 520 -4.01 2.59 -31.24
CA GLU A 520 -5.40 3.06 -31.26
C GLU A 520 -6.21 2.46 -30.09
N SER A 521 -5.97 1.21 -29.76
CA SER A 521 -6.62 0.44 -28.70
C SER A 521 -6.08 0.79 -27.30
N LEU A 522 -5.08 1.67 -27.20
CA LEU A 522 -4.58 2.24 -25.94
C LEU A 522 -5.15 3.64 -25.65
N ARG A 523 -5.79 4.28 -26.64
CA ARG A 523 -6.33 5.64 -26.51
C ARG A 523 -7.30 5.77 -25.35
N PHE A 524 -8.12 4.74 -25.11
CA PHE A 524 -9.03 4.73 -23.97
C PHE A 524 -8.26 4.86 -22.65
N LEU A 525 -7.31 3.95 -22.37
CA LEU A 525 -6.46 3.98 -21.17
C LEU A 525 -5.78 5.34 -20.97
N HIS A 526 -5.46 6.02 -22.06
CA HIS A 526 -4.79 7.31 -22.03
C HIS A 526 -5.66 8.49 -21.58
N HIS A 527 -6.98 8.39 -21.70
CA HIS A 527 -7.93 9.50 -21.50
C HIS A 527 -8.91 9.26 -20.35
N ILE A 528 -8.81 8.13 -19.64
CA ILE A 528 -9.73 7.82 -18.55
C ILE A 528 -9.55 8.82 -17.38
N PRO A 529 -10.65 9.30 -16.76
CA PRO A 529 -10.57 10.17 -15.60
C PRO A 529 -10.21 9.36 -14.34
N THR A 530 -9.01 9.56 -13.81
CA THR A 530 -8.47 8.78 -12.67
C THR A 530 -8.86 9.30 -11.28
N LYS A 531 -9.22 10.58 -11.16
CA LYS A 531 -9.47 11.23 -9.85
C LYS A 531 -10.62 10.63 -9.05
N GLY A 532 -11.64 10.10 -9.72
CA GLY A 532 -12.83 9.53 -9.07
C GLY A 532 -12.76 8.02 -8.83
N MET A 533 -11.61 7.39 -9.09
CA MET A 533 -11.43 5.95 -8.95
C MET A 533 -11.13 5.57 -7.51
N LYS A 534 -11.71 4.44 -7.08
CA LYS A 534 -11.36 3.78 -5.82
C LYS A 534 -9.95 3.20 -5.88
N LYS A 535 -9.37 2.87 -4.72
CA LYS A 535 -8.01 2.30 -4.64
C LYS A 535 -7.84 1.10 -5.57
N LYS A 536 -8.76 0.12 -5.48
CA LYS A 536 -8.69 -1.09 -6.30
C LYS A 536 -8.74 -0.79 -7.80
N GLU A 537 -9.58 0.16 -8.21
CA GLU A 537 -9.69 0.59 -9.62
C GLU A 537 -8.40 1.28 -10.08
N LYS A 538 -7.76 2.09 -9.22
CA LYS A 538 -6.44 2.69 -9.48
C LYS A 538 -5.34 1.64 -9.58
N GLU A 539 -5.35 0.62 -8.72
CA GLU A 539 -4.41 -0.51 -8.78
C GLU A 539 -4.58 -1.32 -10.06
N ASP A 540 -5.83 -1.65 -10.43
CA ASP A 540 -6.15 -2.35 -11.68
C ASP A 540 -5.74 -1.51 -12.92
N TYR A 541 -5.88 -0.19 -12.86
CA TYR A 541 -5.44 0.72 -13.93
C TYR A 541 -3.91 0.78 -14.03
N LEU A 542 -3.20 0.91 -12.91
CA LEU A 542 -1.75 0.86 -12.88
C LEU A 542 -1.24 -0.47 -13.45
N ALA A 543 -1.82 -1.59 -13.03
CA ALA A 543 -1.49 -2.91 -13.56
C ALA A 543 -1.72 -2.98 -15.08
N ALA A 544 -2.87 -2.48 -15.57
CA ALA A 544 -3.17 -2.43 -17.00
C ALA A 544 -2.12 -1.62 -17.79
N LEU A 545 -1.69 -0.45 -17.30
CA LEU A 545 -0.62 0.33 -17.93
C LEU A 545 0.70 -0.46 -18.00
N LEU A 546 1.07 -1.13 -16.91
CA LEU A 546 2.31 -1.91 -16.83
C LEU A 546 2.30 -3.13 -17.76
N TYR A 547 1.21 -3.90 -17.80
CA TYR A 547 1.05 -5.02 -18.74
C TYR A 547 1.10 -4.56 -20.20
N ARG A 548 0.59 -3.36 -20.51
CA ARG A 548 0.63 -2.76 -21.84
C ARG A 548 1.93 -2.01 -22.13
N ARG A 549 2.91 -2.03 -21.22
CA ARG A 549 4.21 -1.35 -21.35
C ARG A 549 4.12 0.17 -21.49
N GLU A 550 3.03 0.78 -21.03
CA GLU A 550 2.80 2.23 -20.94
C GLU A 550 3.55 2.83 -19.74
N MET A 551 4.88 2.66 -19.74
CA MET A 551 5.74 2.89 -18.59
C MET A 551 5.79 4.34 -18.11
N ASP A 552 5.85 5.31 -19.03
CA ASP A 552 5.89 6.74 -18.68
C ASP A 552 4.64 7.16 -17.91
N ARG A 553 3.47 6.72 -18.39
CA ARG A 553 2.18 6.98 -17.74
C ARG A 553 2.08 6.26 -16.41
N ALA A 554 2.53 5.01 -16.33
CA ALA A 554 2.54 4.24 -15.08
C ALA A 554 3.40 4.95 -14.02
N LEU A 555 4.58 5.46 -14.38
CA LEU A 555 5.45 6.22 -13.47
C LEU A 555 4.80 7.53 -13.02
N MET A 556 4.26 8.31 -13.95
CA MET A 556 3.53 9.55 -13.61
C MET A 556 2.36 9.28 -12.66
N PHE A 557 1.58 8.23 -12.95
CA PHE A 557 0.43 7.84 -12.15
C PHE A 557 0.84 7.36 -10.76
N TYR A 558 1.91 6.56 -10.65
CA TYR A 558 2.40 6.08 -9.36
C TYR A 558 2.99 7.19 -8.50
N LYS A 559 3.62 8.21 -9.10
CA LYS A 559 4.07 9.41 -8.37
C LYS A 559 2.91 10.19 -7.74
N GLU A 560 1.76 10.23 -8.41
CA GLU A 560 0.55 10.86 -7.88
C GLU A 560 -0.10 10.00 -6.77
N TYR A 561 0.01 8.68 -6.87
CA TYR A 561 -0.58 7.72 -5.93
C TYR A 561 0.45 6.67 -5.43
N PRO A 562 1.45 7.07 -4.62
CA PRO A 562 2.60 6.21 -4.29
C PRO A 562 2.28 5.10 -3.27
N TYR A 563 1.03 5.01 -2.82
CA TYR A 563 0.53 4.03 -1.86
C TYR A 563 -0.19 2.83 -2.52
N LEU A 564 -0.31 2.85 -3.84
CA LEU A 564 -0.94 1.77 -4.60
C LEU A 564 -0.09 0.49 -4.49
N HIS A 565 -0.76 -0.64 -4.30
CA HIS A 565 -0.10 -1.93 -4.36
C HIS A 565 0.29 -2.27 -5.81
N ILE A 566 1.48 -2.83 -5.99
CA ILE A 566 1.96 -3.31 -7.27
C ILE A 566 2.10 -4.82 -7.19
N GLU A 567 1.53 -5.52 -8.17
CA GLU A 567 1.64 -6.97 -8.29
C GLU A 567 3.12 -7.39 -8.39
N LYS A 568 3.49 -8.47 -7.69
CA LYS A 568 4.89 -8.89 -7.56
C LYS A 568 5.54 -9.21 -8.91
N GLU A 569 4.75 -9.69 -9.86
CA GLU A 569 5.14 -10.03 -11.23
C GLU A 569 5.52 -8.79 -12.05
N LEU A 570 4.93 -7.63 -11.76
CA LEU A 570 5.15 -6.39 -12.51
C LEU A 570 6.30 -5.54 -11.95
N LEU A 571 6.62 -5.72 -10.66
CA LEU A 571 7.68 -4.98 -9.97
C LEU A 571 9.02 -4.94 -10.73
N PRO A 572 9.55 -6.03 -11.31
CA PRO A 572 10.87 -6.02 -11.92
C PRO A 572 10.93 -5.13 -13.17
N ALA A 573 9.95 -5.28 -14.06
CA ALA A 573 9.86 -4.49 -15.29
C ALA A 573 9.61 -3.01 -14.97
N PHE A 574 8.79 -2.71 -13.96
CA PHE A 574 8.50 -1.34 -13.55
C PHE A 574 9.72 -0.68 -12.90
N SER A 575 10.43 -1.40 -12.04
CA SER A 575 11.69 -0.98 -11.44
C SER A 575 12.76 -0.69 -12.49
N ASP A 576 12.97 -1.61 -13.43
CA ASP A 576 13.96 -1.45 -14.50
C ASP A 576 13.66 -0.23 -15.38
N SER A 577 12.38 -0.01 -15.65
CA SER A 577 11.88 1.13 -16.41
C SER A 577 12.09 2.47 -15.70
N ALA A 578 11.90 2.51 -14.37
CA ALA A 578 12.21 3.70 -13.55
C ALA A 578 13.71 4.02 -13.63
N ILE A 579 14.57 2.99 -13.55
CA ILE A 579 16.03 3.13 -13.66
C ILE A 579 16.42 3.70 -15.03
N ASP A 580 15.84 3.19 -16.13
CA ASP A 580 16.14 3.67 -17.50
C ASP A 580 15.81 5.15 -17.69
N ARG A 581 14.80 5.64 -16.99
CA ARG A 581 14.32 7.02 -17.07
C ARG A 581 15.02 7.97 -16.09
N GLY A 582 15.93 7.46 -15.26
CA GLY A 582 16.66 8.27 -14.29
C GLY A 582 15.80 8.78 -13.13
N GLU A 583 14.74 8.06 -12.78
CA GLU A 583 13.86 8.41 -11.66
C GLU A 583 14.47 7.94 -10.33
N GLU A 584 15.51 8.62 -9.84
CA GLU A 584 16.37 8.11 -8.76
C GLU A 584 15.59 7.64 -7.50
N GLU A 585 14.72 8.49 -6.94
CA GLU A 585 13.97 8.20 -5.69
C GLU A 585 13.06 6.98 -5.86
N LEU A 586 12.34 6.94 -6.98
CA LEU A 586 11.39 5.90 -7.27
C LEU A 586 12.08 4.59 -7.69
N SER A 587 13.19 4.68 -8.43
CA SER A 587 14.01 3.53 -8.84
C SER A 587 14.51 2.76 -7.63
N LEU A 588 15.01 3.47 -6.61
CA LEU A 588 15.53 2.85 -5.40
C LEU A 588 14.42 2.16 -4.61
N TYR A 589 13.29 2.84 -4.45
CA TYR A 589 12.12 2.30 -3.77
C TYR A 589 11.55 1.06 -4.47
N LEU A 590 11.28 1.14 -5.78
CA LEU A 590 10.73 0.03 -6.56
C LEU A 590 11.69 -1.16 -6.63
N SER A 591 13.00 -0.92 -6.76
CA SER A 591 14.01 -1.98 -6.72
C SER A 591 13.99 -2.69 -5.38
N HIS A 592 13.91 -1.95 -4.26
CA HIS A 592 13.84 -2.54 -2.94
C HIS A 592 12.53 -3.32 -2.70
N LEU A 593 11.40 -2.80 -3.18
CA LEU A 593 10.13 -3.54 -3.17
C LEU A 593 10.23 -4.85 -3.97
N ALA A 594 10.84 -4.81 -5.17
CA ALA A 594 11.06 -6.00 -5.98
C ALA A 594 11.98 -7.01 -5.28
N PHE A 595 12.99 -6.53 -4.54
CA PHE A 595 13.88 -7.36 -3.72
C PHE A 595 13.11 -8.07 -2.60
N ARG A 596 12.34 -7.33 -1.80
CA ARG A 596 11.49 -7.90 -0.72
C ARG A 596 10.43 -8.85 -1.24
N ALA A 597 9.98 -8.67 -2.48
CA ALA A 597 9.04 -9.58 -3.15
C ALA A 597 9.73 -10.83 -3.75
N GLU A 598 11.06 -10.96 -3.64
CA GLU A 598 11.88 -12.04 -4.21
C GLU A 598 11.80 -12.14 -5.75
N ARG A 599 11.44 -11.04 -6.42
CA ARG A 599 11.27 -10.99 -7.89
C ARG A 599 12.26 -10.08 -8.61
N ILE A 600 13.19 -9.43 -7.89
CA ILE A 600 14.13 -8.46 -8.46
C ILE A 600 14.89 -8.97 -9.70
N SER A 601 15.01 -8.09 -10.70
CA SER A 601 15.81 -8.28 -11.90
C SER A 601 17.31 -8.12 -11.60
N ASP A 602 18.19 -8.59 -12.50
CA ASP A 602 19.64 -8.42 -12.33
C ASP A 602 20.06 -6.94 -12.44
N LYS A 603 19.29 -6.15 -13.19
CA LYS A 603 19.47 -4.70 -13.32
C LYS A 603 19.07 -3.97 -12.04
N GLY A 604 17.89 -4.23 -11.49
CA GLY A 604 17.46 -3.68 -10.20
C GLY A 604 18.39 -4.10 -9.07
N LEU A 605 18.86 -5.35 -9.06
CA LEU A 605 19.80 -5.83 -8.04
C LEU A 605 21.15 -5.12 -8.15
N SER A 606 21.65 -4.93 -9.37
CA SER A 606 22.85 -4.13 -9.61
C SER A 606 22.70 -2.68 -9.13
N TYR A 607 21.52 -2.09 -9.34
CA TYR A 607 21.21 -0.73 -8.89
C TYR A 607 21.20 -0.63 -7.36
N LEU A 608 20.60 -1.61 -6.65
CA LEU A 608 20.65 -1.65 -5.19
C LEU A 608 22.09 -1.78 -4.65
N LEU A 609 22.94 -2.59 -5.29
CA LEU A 609 24.35 -2.73 -4.90
C LEU A 609 25.13 -1.42 -4.97
N GLU A 610 24.72 -0.47 -5.81
CA GLU A 610 25.38 0.82 -5.97
C GLU A 610 24.74 1.89 -5.05
N GLU A 611 23.40 1.94 -4.99
CA GLU A 611 22.69 3.10 -4.43
C GLU A 611 21.98 2.84 -3.08
N TRP A 612 21.71 1.59 -2.71
CA TRP A 612 20.91 1.29 -1.51
C TRP A 612 21.70 1.49 -0.21
N ASN A 613 21.19 2.32 0.70
CA ASN A 613 21.66 2.44 2.08
C ASN A 613 20.48 2.24 3.02
N GLY A 614 20.62 1.32 3.97
CA GLY A 614 19.57 0.96 4.91
C GLY A 614 20.15 0.27 6.13
N SER A 615 19.40 -0.70 6.67
CA SER A 615 19.93 -1.47 7.80
C SER A 615 21.11 -2.36 7.39
N SER A 616 22.06 -2.62 8.29
CA SER A 616 23.19 -3.53 8.01
C SER A 616 22.69 -4.92 7.62
N LYS A 617 21.57 -5.35 8.21
CA LYS A 617 20.90 -6.62 7.92
C LYS A 617 20.38 -6.67 6.48
N GLU A 618 19.72 -5.62 6.01
CA GLU A 618 19.20 -5.56 4.64
C GLU A 618 20.30 -5.42 3.61
N MET A 619 21.30 -4.57 3.87
CA MET A 619 22.47 -4.43 3.00
C MET A 619 23.22 -5.76 2.84
N TYR A 620 23.39 -6.51 3.93
CA TYR A 620 23.95 -7.87 3.89
C TYR A 620 23.08 -8.83 3.06
N ALA A 621 21.75 -8.78 3.23
CA ALA A 621 20.83 -9.63 2.47
C ALA A 621 20.92 -9.34 0.96
N VAL A 622 20.92 -8.07 0.55
CA VAL A 622 21.11 -7.66 -0.85
C VAL A 622 22.44 -8.18 -1.40
N LEU A 623 23.53 -7.99 -0.64
CA LEU A 623 24.86 -8.45 -1.03
C LEU A 623 24.92 -9.97 -1.20
N LYS A 624 24.32 -10.74 -0.28
CA LYS A 624 24.25 -12.21 -0.35
C LYS A 624 23.42 -12.72 -1.51
N THR A 625 22.27 -12.11 -1.76
CA THR A 625 21.45 -12.46 -2.93
C THR A 625 22.20 -12.17 -4.24
N ALA A 626 22.94 -11.07 -4.33
CA ALA A 626 23.77 -10.76 -5.47
C ALA A 626 24.95 -11.74 -5.65
N GLU A 627 25.62 -12.11 -4.56
CA GLU A 627 26.69 -13.11 -4.55
C GLU A 627 26.19 -14.44 -5.13
N GLN A 628 25.07 -14.94 -4.61
CA GLN A 628 24.44 -16.17 -5.08
C GLN A 628 24.04 -16.06 -6.56
N ARG A 629 23.37 -14.97 -6.96
CA ARG A 629 22.93 -14.76 -8.34
C ARG A 629 24.11 -14.74 -9.32
N ARG A 630 25.24 -14.14 -8.90
CA ARG A 630 26.48 -14.12 -9.67
C ARG A 630 27.08 -15.51 -9.82
N GLU A 631 27.09 -16.31 -8.76
CA GLU A 631 27.60 -17.69 -8.79
C GLU A 631 26.73 -18.59 -9.68
N GLU A 632 25.41 -18.38 -9.73
CA GLU A 632 24.47 -19.18 -10.54
C GLU A 632 24.44 -18.81 -12.02
N LYS A 633 24.37 -17.50 -12.36
CA LYS A 633 24.08 -17.03 -13.72
C LYS A 633 25.22 -16.22 -14.37
N GLY A 634 26.21 -15.79 -13.59
CA GLY A 634 27.18 -14.79 -14.04
C GLY A 634 26.53 -13.41 -14.28
N GLY A 635 27.33 -12.41 -14.68
CA GLY A 635 26.82 -11.13 -15.16
C GLY A 635 26.71 -9.98 -14.14
N ILE A 636 26.73 -10.24 -12.84
CA ILE A 636 26.87 -9.17 -11.83
C ILE A 636 28.36 -8.82 -11.69
N ASP A 637 28.71 -7.56 -11.94
CA ASP A 637 30.07 -7.07 -11.84
C ASP A 637 30.57 -7.13 -10.39
N ALA A 638 31.72 -7.76 -10.19
CA ALA A 638 32.36 -7.88 -8.88
C ALA A 638 32.65 -6.51 -8.23
N SER A 639 32.83 -5.46 -9.04
CA SER A 639 33.02 -4.09 -8.55
C SER A 639 31.81 -3.58 -7.74
N ARG A 640 30.59 -3.98 -8.12
CA ARG A 640 29.34 -3.61 -7.43
C ARG A 640 29.19 -4.34 -6.10
N LEU A 641 29.54 -5.63 -6.07
CA LEU A 641 29.57 -6.39 -4.81
C LEU A 641 30.60 -5.80 -3.86
N LEU A 642 31.77 -5.42 -4.37
CA LEU A 642 32.81 -4.76 -3.57
C LEU A 642 32.30 -3.44 -2.98
N ASN A 643 31.65 -2.59 -3.79
CA ASN A 643 31.09 -1.32 -3.32
C ASN A 643 30.11 -1.51 -2.14
N MET A 644 29.15 -2.42 -2.27
CA MET A 644 28.21 -2.72 -1.18
C MET A 644 28.93 -3.30 0.04
N ALA A 645 29.91 -4.19 -0.16
CA ALA A 645 30.70 -4.77 0.93
C ALA A 645 31.52 -3.72 1.70
N GLU A 646 32.08 -2.72 1.01
CA GLU A 646 32.80 -1.59 1.63
C GLU A 646 31.88 -0.73 2.49
N ARG A 647 30.71 -0.34 1.96
CA ARG A 647 29.71 0.43 2.70
C ARG A 647 29.18 -0.33 3.90
N LEU A 648 28.89 -1.62 3.74
CA LEU A 648 28.44 -2.50 4.82
C LEU A 648 29.51 -2.63 5.91
N LEU A 649 30.77 -2.89 5.54
CA LEU A 649 31.88 -2.99 6.49
C LEU A 649 32.07 -1.68 7.28
N ALA A 650 32.06 -0.54 6.58
CA ALA A 650 32.14 0.77 7.22
C ALA A 650 30.99 0.98 8.22
N GLN A 651 29.76 0.61 7.86
CA GLN A 651 28.60 0.70 8.74
C GLN A 651 28.71 -0.24 9.96
N CYS A 652 29.15 -1.49 9.78
CA CYS A 652 29.37 -2.43 10.87
C CYS A 652 30.45 -1.95 11.86
N LEU A 653 31.54 -1.36 11.35
CA LEU A 653 32.58 -0.75 12.18
C LEU A 653 32.08 0.49 12.92
N PHE A 654 31.26 1.31 12.27
CA PHE A 654 30.65 2.51 12.87
C PHE A 654 29.63 2.18 13.97
N THR A 655 28.84 1.13 13.76
CA THR A 655 27.86 0.62 14.73
C THR A 655 28.46 -0.29 15.80
N GLU A 656 29.78 -0.54 15.74
CA GLU A 656 30.56 -1.39 16.66
C GLU A 656 30.02 -2.83 16.79
N LYS A 657 29.42 -3.32 15.70
CA LYS A 657 28.90 -4.69 15.57
C LYS A 657 29.99 -5.63 15.07
N MET A 658 30.78 -6.18 16.01
CA MET A 658 31.99 -6.93 15.68
C MET A 658 31.72 -8.17 14.80
N ARG A 659 30.73 -9.00 15.13
CA ARG A 659 30.47 -10.24 14.37
C ARG A 659 30.07 -9.92 12.92
N GLU A 660 29.20 -8.94 12.76
CA GLU A 660 28.74 -8.46 11.46
C GLU A 660 29.88 -7.78 10.68
N ALA A 661 30.82 -7.12 11.37
CA ALA A 661 32.02 -6.57 10.75
C ALA A 661 32.98 -7.68 10.26
N GLU A 662 33.14 -8.77 11.02
CA GLU A 662 33.94 -9.94 10.62
C GLU A 662 33.38 -10.59 9.35
N GLU A 663 32.07 -10.83 9.30
CA GLU A 663 31.39 -11.37 8.12
C GLU A 663 31.49 -10.43 6.91
N ALA A 664 31.22 -9.14 7.11
CA ALA A 664 31.34 -8.13 6.06
C ALA A 664 32.79 -8.02 5.54
N PHE A 665 33.78 -8.16 6.42
CA PHE A 665 35.19 -8.14 6.05
C PHE A 665 35.58 -9.34 5.19
N HIS A 666 35.09 -10.55 5.50
CA HIS A 666 35.32 -11.72 4.66
C HIS A 666 34.74 -11.51 3.25
N LEU A 667 33.52 -10.98 3.13
CA LEU A 667 32.91 -10.66 1.84
C LEU A 667 33.71 -9.60 1.08
N TYR A 668 34.10 -8.52 1.77
CA TYR A 668 34.96 -7.47 1.22
C TYR A 668 36.26 -8.05 0.64
N ARG A 669 36.95 -8.94 1.38
CA ARG A 669 38.17 -9.60 0.89
C ARG A 669 37.89 -10.58 -0.26
N LYS A 670 36.79 -11.33 -0.21
CA LYS A 670 36.35 -12.23 -1.30
C LYS A 670 36.17 -11.47 -2.62
N PHE A 671 35.65 -10.23 -2.55
CA PHE A 671 35.48 -9.36 -3.72
C PHE A 671 36.70 -8.48 -4.03
N SER A 672 37.90 -8.91 -3.61
CA SER A 672 39.19 -8.25 -3.88
C SER A 672 39.36 -6.86 -3.26
N GLY A 673 38.67 -6.59 -2.15
CA GLY A 673 38.84 -5.39 -1.35
C GLY A 673 40.26 -5.22 -0.81
N ARG A 674 40.88 -4.08 -1.14
CA ARG A 674 42.27 -3.74 -0.82
C ARG A 674 42.48 -2.32 -0.31
N GLU A 675 41.40 -1.56 -0.08
CA GLU A 675 41.47 -0.24 0.52
C GLU A 675 42.14 -0.31 1.91
N SER A 676 43.30 0.35 2.01
CA SER A 676 44.14 0.34 3.22
C SER A 676 43.40 0.91 4.44
N LEU A 677 42.57 1.93 4.25
CA LEU A 677 41.86 2.60 5.32
C LEU A 677 40.85 1.67 6.02
N LEU A 678 40.01 0.97 5.26
CA LEU A 678 39.05 0.01 5.82
C LEU A 678 39.73 -1.21 6.43
N ILE A 679 40.79 -1.72 5.81
CA ILE A 679 41.57 -2.84 6.36
C ILE A 679 42.17 -2.46 7.71
N ARG A 680 42.81 -1.28 7.80
CA ARG A 680 43.39 -0.79 9.06
C ARG A 680 42.31 -0.49 10.10
N ALA A 681 41.17 0.07 9.70
CA ALA A 681 40.07 0.30 10.63
C ALA A 681 39.54 -1.01 11.22
N PHE A 682 39.36 -2.04 10.39
CA PHE A 682 38.97 -3.38 10.82
C PHE A 682 40.02 -4.01 11.73
N LEU A 683 41.30 -4.01 11.32
CA LEU A 683 42.39 -4.56 12.12
C LEU A 683 42.55 -3.87 13.46
N SER A 684 42.31 -2.56 13.55
CA SER A 684 42.31 -1.84 14.84
C SER A 684 41.17 -2.26 15.74
N ASN A 685 39.97 -2.41 15.19
CA ASN A 685 38.84 -2.94 15.96
C ASN A 685 39.08 -4.38 16.43
N TYR A 686 39.67 -5.22 15.56
CA TYR A 686 40.06 -6.59 15.89
C TYR A 686 41.18 -6.66 16.94
N ALA A 687 42.23 -5.85 16.81
CA ALA A 687 43.33 -5.77 17.77
C ALA A 687 42.85 -5.30 19.15
N ALA A 688 41.93 -4.33 19.21
CA ALA A 688 41.25 -3.97 20.46
C ALA A 688 40.44 -5.13 21.04
N SER A 689 39.74 -5.91 20.21
CA SER A 689 39.01 -7.10 20.65
C SER A 689 39.90 -8.12 21.35
N ILE A 690 41.12 -8.31 20.89
CA ILE A 690 42.11 -9.22 21.48
C ILE A 690 42.76 -8.60 22.73
N PHE A 691 43.29 -7.39 22.61
CA PHE A 691 44.15 -6.83 23.66
C PHE A 691 43.35 -6.20 24.80
N LEU A 692 42.39 -5.32 24.47
CA LEU A 692 41.61 -4.58 25.47
C LEU A 692 40.48 -5.44 26.05
N TYR A 693 39.82 -6.21 25.19
CA TYR A 693 38.63 -6.98 25.59
C TYR A 693 38.90 -8.48 25.80
N GLN A 694 40.14 -8.93 25.58
CA GLN A 694 40.59 -10.32 25.78
C GLN A 694 39.66 -11.38 25.16
N LYS A 695 39.07 -11.05 23.99
CA LYS A 695 38.23 -11.98 23.24
C LYS A 695 39.07 -13.08 22.59
N ARG A 696 38.38 -14.15 22.17
CA ARG A 696 39.00 -15.26 21.45
C ARG A 696 39.64 -14.78 20.15
N GLU A 697 40.86 -15.23 19.89
CA GLU A 697 41.58 -14.98 18.64
C GLU A 697 40.99 -15.80 17.48
N LEU A 698 40.89 -15.15 16.32
CA LEU A 698 40.50 -15.74 15.05
C LEU A 698 41.76 -15.90 14.18
N PRO A 699 42.19 -17.14 13.87
CA PRO A 699 43.48 -17.39 13.21
C PRO A 699 43.69 -16.57 11.93
N ASP A 700 42.67 -16.48 11.07
CA ASP A 700 42.76 -15.78 9.79
C ASP A 700 43.03 -14.27 9.97
N PHE A 701 42.37 -13.63 10.94
CA PHE A 701 42.57 -12.20 11.21
C PHE A 701 43.84 -11.93 12.02
N THR A 702 44.25 -12.85 12.89
CA THR A 702 45.55 -12.76 13.57
C THR A 702 46.70 -12.89 12.57
N ALA A 703 46.58 -13.77 11.57
CA ALA A 703 47.54 -13.88 10.47
C ALA A 703 47.58 -12.60 9.62
N LEU A 704 46.41 -12.00 9.31
CA LEU A 704 46.37 -10.73 8.59
C LEU A 704 47.00 -9.58 9.39
N LEU A 705 46.73 -9.51 10.70
CA LEU A 705 47.36 -8.53 11.59
C LEU A 705 48.89 -8.73 11.61
N TYR A 706 49.33 -9.98 11.69
CA TYR A 706 50.75 -10.33 11.62
C TYR A 706 51.39 -9.86 10.30
N GLU A 707 50.76 -10.11 9.16
CA GLU A 707 51.26 -9.67 7.85
C GLU A 707 51.35 -8.14 7.73
N GLU A 708 50.34 -7.40 8.20
CA GLU A 708 50.35 -5.92 8.18
C GLU A 708 51.51 -5.37 9.03
N VAL A 709 51.74 -5.95 10.22
CA VAL A 709 52.86 -5.51 11.08
C VAL A 709 54.19 -5.96 10.51
N ARG A 710 54.31 -7.18 9.99
CA ARG A 710 55.54 -7.72 9.38
C ARG A 710 55.96 -6.91 8.15
N GLY A 711 55.00 -6.55 7.29
CA GLY A 711 55.24 -5.84 6.04
C GLY A 711 55.72 -4.39 6.20
N GLU A 712 55.47 -3.75 7.34
CA GLU A 712 55.97 -2.40 7.61
C GLU A 712 57.44 -2.44 8.05
N SER A 713 58.32 -1.71 7.36
CA SER A 713 59.75 -1.71 7.69
C SER A 713 60.05 -0.96 8.98
N TYR A 714 59.32 0.12 9.27
CA TYR A 714 59.50 0.94 10.46
C TYR A 714 58.37 0.68 11.46
N LYS A 715 58.62 -0.19 12.44
CA LYS A 715 57.59 -0.65 13.39
C LYS A 715 57.02 0.48 14.25
N GLU A 716 57.72 1.60 14.38
CA GLU A 716 57.25 2.81 15.06
C GLU A 716 56.08 3.49 14.33
N ARG A 717 55.88 3.22 13.04
CA ARG A 717 54.74 3.72 12.25
C ARG A 717 53.49 2.85 12.40
N VAL A 718 53.66 1.62 12.88
CA VAL A 718 52.55 0.70 13.13
C VAL A 718 51.78 1.20 14.35
N PRO A 719 50.43 1.20 14.33
CA PRO A 719 49.66 1.54 15.50
C PRO A 719 50.04 0.69 16.72
N LEU A 720 50.27 1.33 17.87
CA LEU A 720 50.69 0.65 19.10
C LEU A 720 49.77 -0.51 19.50
N LEU A 721 48.47 -0.36 19.24
CA LEU A 721 47.47 -1.38 19.50
C LEU A 721 47.80 -2.72 18.81
N TYR A 722 48.40 -2.69 17.62
CA TYR A 722 48.73 -3.90 16.86
C TYR A 722 49.92 -4.61 17.51
N LEU A 723 50.92 -3.83 17.91
CA LEU A 723 52.11 -4.32 18.60
C LEU A 723 51.73 -4.97 19.93
N LEU A 724 50.82 -4.34 20.67
CA LEU A 724 50.26 -4.86 21.91
C LEU A 724 49.46 -6.14 21.67
N ALA A 725 48.54 -6.15 20.70
CA ALA A 725 47.74 -7.33 20.38
C ALA A 725 48.59 -8.53 19.92
N LEU A 726 49.59 -8.32 19.06
CA LEU A 726 50.48 -9.39 18.60
C LEU A 726 51.40 -9.90 19.69
N SER A 727 52.04 -9.01 20.46
CA SER A 727 52.89 -9.44 21.59
C SER A 727 52.07 -10.20 22.64
N TYR A 728 50.85 -9.76 22.93
CA TYR A 728 49.92 -10.49 23.80
C TYR A 728 49.54 -11.86 23.23
N SER A 729 49.19 -11.95 21.94
CA SER A 729 48.92 -13.24 21.26
C SER A 729 50.13 -14.18 21.33
N PHE A 730 51.34 -13.68 21.07
CA PHE A 730 52.56 -14.48 21.12
C PHE A 730 52.86 -15.00 22.52
N SER A 731 52.58 -14.23 23.57
CA SER A 731 52.84 -14.64 24.95
C SER A 731 52.10 -15.94 25.34
N LYS A 732 50.91 -16.16 24.75
CA LYS A 732 50.05 -17.33 24.98
C LYS A 732 50.50 -18.60 24.26
N ARG A 733 51.42 -18.50 23.30
CA ARG A 733 51.86 -19.64 22.47
C ARG A 733 52.95 -20.45 23.18
N GLU A 734 53.05 -21.74 22.87
CA GLU A 734 54.12 -22.59 23.39
C GLU A 734 55.45 -22.33 22.66
N SER A 735 55.40 -22.18 21.34
CA SER A 735 56.55 -21.92 20.47
C SER A 735 56.24 -20.86 19.42
N LEU A 736 57.25 -20.14 18.95
CA LEU A 736 57.18 -19.23 17.81
C LEU A 736 58.07 -19.75 16.67
N THR A 737 57.70 -19.42 15.44
CA THR A 737 58.58 -19.59 14.28
C THR A 737 59.72 -18.57 14.32
N GLU A 738 60.78 -18.81 13.54
CA GLU A 738 61.95 -17.89 13.49
C GLU A 738 61.55 -16.48 13.04
N ASP A 739 60.67 -16.39 12.03
CA ASP A 739 60.16 -15.13 11.51
C ASP A 739 59.27 -14.39 12.54
N GLU A 740 58.42 -15.12 13.28
CA GLU A 740 57.64 -14.54 14.37
C GLU A 740 58.51 -14.06 15.53
N ARG A 741 59.61 -14.78 15.82
CA ARG A 741 60.59 -14.41 16.83
C ARG A 741 61.37 -13.16 16.44
N GLU A 742 61.78 -13.04 15.17
CA GLU A 742 62.41 -11.85 14.61
C GLU A 742 61.46 -10.64 14.69
N LEU A 743 60.19 -10.84 14.31
CA LEU A 743 59.18 -9.80 14.45
C LEU A 743 59.02 -9.38 15.92
N LEU A 744 58.90 -10.32 16.85
CA LEU A 744 58.78 -10.02 18.28
C LEU A 744 60.01 -9.26 18.81
N ASN A 745 61.22 -9.62 18.38
CA ASN A 745 62.46 -8.89 18.70
C ASN A 745 62.44 -7.43 18.21
N SER A 746 61.73 -7.13 17.12
CA SER A 746 61.54 -5.75 16.66
C SER A 746 60.44 -5.00 17.43
N ILE A 747 59.46 -5.71 17.99
CA ILE A 747 58.30 -5.13 18.69
C ILE A 747 58.62 -4.78 20.14
N VAL A 748 59.25 -5.71 20.88
CA VAL A 748 59.46 -5.57 22.33
C VAL A 748 60.25 -4.31 22.70
N PRO A 749 61.35 -3.94 22.01
CA PRO A 749 62.08 -2.71 22.34
C PRO A 749 61.22 -1.45 22.29
N ILE A 750 60.30 -1.35 21.33
CA ILE A 750 59.38 -0.20 21.18
C ILE A 750 58.38 -0.13 22.34
N LEU A 751 57.88 -1.28 22.78
CA LEU A 751 56.98 -1.35 23.93
C LEU A 751 57.72 -0.95 25.22
N LEU A 752 58.95 -1.45 25.41
CA LEU A 752 59.77 -1.12 26.57
C LEU A 752 60.18 0.36 26.60
N GLU A 753 60.60 0.94 25.47
CA GLU A 753 60.93 2.37 25.37
C GLU A 753 59.73 3.26 25.76
N LYS A 754 58.51 2.81 25.48
CA LYS A 754 57.27 3.49 25.86
C LYS A 754 56.78 3.16 27.27
N ASN A 755 57.57 2.43 28.06
CA ASN A 755 57.22 1.90 29.39
C ASN A 755 55.91 1.10 29.40
N LEU A 756 55.61 0.39 28.31
CA LEU A 756 54.42 -0.46 28.17
C LEU A 756 54.73 -1.89 28.65
N VAL A 757 54.82 -2.05 29.97
CA VAL A 757 55.09 -3.35 30.62
C VAL A 757 53.81 -3.87 31.27
N PHE A 758 53.41 -5.07 30.85
CA PHE A 758 52.21 -5.78 31.30
C PHE A 758 52.60 -7.12 31.95
N SER A 759 51.68 -7.74 32.67
CA SER A 759 51.82 -9.06 33.30
C SER A 759 52.27 -10.13 32.30
N TYR A 760 51.73 -10.11 31.08
CA TYR A 760 52.11 -11.06 30.03
C TYR A 760 53.51 -10.83 29.47
N THR A 761 54.10 -9.64 29.66
CA THR A 761 55.41 -9.29 29.07
C THR A 761 56.49 -10.26 29.53
N LYS A 762 56.47 -10.71 30.78
CA LYS A 762 57.41 -11.72 31.30
C LYS A 762 57.33 -13.04 30.57
N SER A 763 56.12 -13.45 30.15
CA SER A 763 55.93 -14.68 29.39
C SER A 763 56.63 -14.64 28.04
N LEU A 764 57.03 -13.47 27.53
CA LEU A 764 57.80 -13.34 26.28
C LEU A 764 59.28 -13.69 26.44
N ALA A 765 59.79 -13.78 27.68
CA ALA A 765 61.19 -14.12 27.97
C ALA A 765 61.61 -15.48 27.38
N LYS A 766 60.65 -16.40 27.20
CA LYS A 766 60.88 -17.70 26.55
C LYS A 766 61.25 -17.58 25.06
N PHE A 767 61.01 -16.43 24.44
CA PHE A 767 61.27 -16.20 23.02
C PHE A 767 62.34 -15.14 22.77
N VAL A 768 62.34 -14.04 23.51
CA VAL A 768 63.21 -12.88 23.26
C VAL A 768 63.88 -12.41 24.55
N PRO A 769 65.10 -11.89 24.49
CA PRO A 769 65.78 -11.38 25.68
C PRO A 769 65.03 -10.16 26.22
N LEU A 770 64.73 -10.18 27.52
CA LEU A 770 64.13 -9.06 28.25
C LEU A 770 65.15 -8.48 29.24
N PRO A 771 65.12 -7.16 29.53
CA PRO A 771 65.95 -6.57 30.58
C PRO A 771 65.67 -7.20 31.94
N GLY A 772 66.72 -7.39 32.76
CA GLY A 772 66.61 -7.96 34.11
C GLY A 772 65.55 -7.26 34.95
N GLU A 773 65.54 -5.92 34.94
CA GLU A 773 64.56 -5.09 35.68
C GLU A 773 63.09 -5.45 35.39
N VAL A 774 62.77 -5.94 34.19
CA VAL A 774 61.41 -6.37 33.80
C VAL A 774 61.09 -7.76 34.33
N LEU A 775 62.08 -8.67 34.34
CA LEU A 775 61.92 -10.04 34.84
C LEU A 775 61.75 -10.07 36.37
N GLU A 776 62.47 -9.20 37.08
CA GLU A 776 62.47 -9.13 38.55
C GLU A 776 61.14 -8.58 39.11
N LYS A 777 60.57 -7.54 38.49
CA LYS A 777 59.39 -6.81 38.99
C LYS A 777 58.09 -7.56 38.75
N THR A 778 57.32 -7.87 39.79
CA THR A 778 55.94 -8.37 39.64
C THR A 778 55.04 -7.25 39.13
N VAL A 779 54.24 -7.52 38.10
CA VAL A 779 53.34 -6.55 37.47
C VAL A 779 51.90 -6.88 37.84
N VAL A 780 51.20 -5.91 38.40
CA VAL A 780 49.76 -5.98 38.70
C VAL A 780 49.03 -5.07 37.73
N GLU A 781 47.93 -5.56 37.17
CA GLU A 781 47.12 -4.82 36.21
C GLU A 781 45.74 -4.54 36.77
N TYR A 782 45.26 -3.33 36.53
CA TYR A 782 43.86 -2.98 36.66
C TYR A 782 43.27 -2.65 35.30
N HIS A 783 42.13 -3.26 34.99
CA HIS A 783 41.37 -3.05 33.76
C HIS A 783 40.06 -2.35 34.12
N GLY A 784 39.95 -1.06 33.77
CA GLY A 784 38.75 -0.26 34.02
C GLY A 784 38.48 0.74 32.90
N LYS A 785 37.62 1.73 33.16
CA LYS A 785 37.36 2.77 32.17
C LYS A 785 38.55 3.73 32.11
N ALA A 786 38.86 4.26 30.92
CA ALA A 786 39.94 5.25 30.76
C ALA A 786 39.79 6.50 31.66
N GLU A 787 38.56 6.91 31.98
CA GLU A 787 38.30 8.07 32.85
C GLU A 787 38.49 7.78 34.34
N GLU A 788 38.43 6.50 34.73
CA GLU A 788 38.62 6.05 36.10
C GLU A 788 40.13 6.03 36.38
N LYS A 789 40.57 6.85 37.34
CA LYS A 789 41.94 6.83 37.85
C LYS A 789 41.94 6.14 39.21
N PRO A 790 42.13 4.81 39.26
CA PRO A 790 42.14 4.10 40.52
C PRO A 790 43.41 4.42 41.31
N TYR A 791 43.30 4.36 42.64
CA TYR A 791 44.45 4.32 43.53
C TYR A 791 44.82 2.87 43.79
N PHE A 792 46.11 2.57 43.71
CA PHE A 792 46.69 1.29 44.08
C PHE A 792 47.26 1.39 45.49
N SER A 793 46.91 0.43 46.35
CA SER A 793 47.48 0.36 47.70
C SER A 793 47.88 -1.06 48.03
N VAL A 794 49.02 -1.20 48.70
CA VAL A 794 49.67 -2.47 49.02
C VAL A 794 49.94 -2.58 50.51
N ARG A 795 50.04 -3.82 51.00
CA ARG A 795 50.37 -4.14 52.38
C ARG A 795 51.17 -5.44 52.43
N ALA A 796 52.36 -5.40 53.02
CA ALA A 796 53.20 -6.58 53.20
C ALA A 796 52.72 -7.45 54.38
N GLU A 797 53.10 -8.72 54.40
CA GLU A 797 52.76 -9.66 55.48
C GLU A 797 53.36 -9.17 56.83
N GLY A 798 52.49 -8.78 57.78
CA GLY A 798 52.87 -8.24 59.09
C GLY A 798 52.62 -6.74 59.28
N GLU A 799 52.36 -6.00 58.20
CA GLU A 799 51.96 -4.60 58.26
C GLU A 799 50.47 -4.45 58.63
N LYS A 800 50.13 -3.38 59.37
CA LYS A 800 48.74 -3.11 59.78
C LYS A 800 47.98 -2.25 58.77
N GLU A 801 48.66 -1.30 58.12
CA GLU A 801 48.05 -0.29 57.25
C GLU A 801 48.43 -0.51 55.79
N PHE A 802 47.59 -0.04 54.86
CA PHE A 802 47.89 -0.06 53.42
C PHE A 802 48.66 1.20 53.03
N HIS A 803 49.70 1.02 52.24
CA HIS A 803 50.51 2.09 51.66
C HIS A 803 50.09 2.36 50.21
N ARG A 804 50.02 3.63 49.81
CA ARG A 804 49.69 4.00 48.42
C ARG A 804 50.95 3.93 47.56
N GLU A 805 50.83 3.25 46.43
CA GLU A 805 51.90 3.09 45.44
C GLU A 805 51.53 3.82 44.14
N GLU A 806 52.55 4.20 43.37
CA GLU A 806 52.35 4.84 42.08
C GLU A 806 51.77 3.84 41.08
N LEU A 807 50.71 4.26 40.38
CA LEU A 807 50.05 3.47 39.38
C LEU A 807 50.23 4.12 38.01
N GLN A 808 50.91 3.43 37.10
CA GLN A 808 51.17 3.92 35.76
C GLN A 808 49.93 3.74 34.88
N HIS A 809 49.50 4.80 34.21
CA HIS A 809 48.50 4.70 33.13
C HIS A 809 49.19 4.18 31.87
N SER A 810 49.10 2.86 31.66
CA SER A 810 49.87 2.17 30.62
C SER A 810 49.18 2.27 29.27
N TYR A 811 47.92 1.84 29.15
CA TYR A 811 47.20 1.95 27.87
C TYR A 811 45.68 1.88 28.03
N HIS A 812 44.96 2.91 27.57
CA HIS A 812 43.48 2.96 27.47
C HIS A 812 42.73 2.22 28.61
N GLY A 813 42.72 2.79 29.82
CA GLY A 813 42.01 2.20 30.97
C GLY A 813 42.69 0.99 31.61
N ILE A 814 43.83 0.56 31.06
CA ILE A 814 44.74 -0.40 31.70
C ILE A 814 45.81 0.36 32.45
N TYR A 815 45.88 0.08 33.75
CA TYR A 815 46.84 0.65 34.67
C TYR A 815 47.74 -0.45 35.22
N THR A 816 49.04 -0.19 35.31
CA THR A 816 50.00 -1.17 35.82
C THR A 816 50.82 -0.63 36.98
N ALA A 817 51.07 -1.49 37.96
CA ALA A 817 52.02 -1.26 39.05
C ALA A 817 53.07 -2.36 39.01
N SER A 818 54.34 -1.97 39.13
CA SER A 818 55.48 -2.88 39.04
C SER A 818 56.35 -2.74 40.29
N PHE A 819 56.54 -3.82 41.04
CA PHE A 819 57.31 -3.82 42.29
C PHE A 819 58.05 -5.15 42.49
N LEU A 820 59.07 -5.15 43.34
CA LEU A 820 59.83 -6.36 43.67
C LEU A 820 59.05 -7.18 44.71
N LEU A 821 58.90 -8.48 44.45
CA LEU A 821 58.35 -9.45 45.39
C LEU A 821 59.27 -10.68 45.36
N PHE A 822 59.73 -11.14 46.51
CA PHE A 822 60.63 -12.29 46.63
C PHE A 822 59.87 -13.61 46.79
N PRO A 823 60.47 -14.77 46.45
CA PRO A 823 59.83 -16.07 46.64
C PRO A 823 59.38 -16.26 48.09
N GLY A 824 58.12 -16.71 48.28
CA GLY A 824 57.51 -16.93 49.60
C GLY A 824 56.90 -15.69 50.27
N GLU A 825 57.16 -14.49 49.77
CA GLU A 825 56.48 -13.28 50.24
C GLU A 825 55.03 -13.23 49.76
N LYS A 826 54.18 -12.66 50.61
CA LYS A 826 52.79 -12.35 50.30
C LYS A 826 52.56 -10.86 50.40
N MET A 827 51.80 -10.33 49.45
CA MET A 827 51.42 -8.93 49.43
C MET A 827 49.93 -8.81 49.19
N GLU A 828 49.22 -8.19 50.11
CA GLU A 828 47.83 -7.80 49.89
C GLU A 828 47.79 -6.50 49.09
N TYR A 829 46.90 -6.41 48.12
CA TYR A 829 46.70 -5.20 47.36
C TYR A 829 45.23 -4.92 47.12
N ARG A 830 44.94 -3.63 46.92
CA ARG A 830 43.60 -3.17 46.58
C ARG A 830 43.62 -2.02 45.59
N PHE A 831 42.59 -1.98 44.75
CA PHE A 831 42.25 -0.84 43.91
C PHE A 831 41.06 -0.10 44.50
N THR A 832 41.18 1.22 44.63
CA THR A 832 40.12 2.09 45.17
C THR A 832 39.85 3.27 44.25
N LEU A 833 38.66 3.87 44.31
CA LEU A 833 38.27 4.99 43.44
C LEU A 833 37.73 6.19 44.24
N GLY A 834 38.16 7.39 43.84
CA GLY A 834 37.64 8.65 44.37
C GLY A 834 38.14 9.00 45.78
N LYS A 835 37.64 10.11 46.34
CA LYS A 835 38.05 10.61 47.66
C LYS A 835 37.52 9.77 48.84
N GLU A 836 36.50 8.97 48.61
CA GLU A 836 35.91 8.07 49.60
C GLU A 836 36.55 6.67 49.60
N ASP A 837 37.64 6.48 48.83
CA ASP A 837 38.38 5.22 48.68
C ASP A 837 37.44 4.01 48.46
N LYS A 838 36.44 4.17 47.58
CA LYS A 838 35.51 3.10 47.26
C LYS A 838 36.28 1.89 46.74
N LEU A 839 36.21 0.78 47.45
CA LEU A 839 36.89 -0.46 47.07
C LEU A 839 36.35 -0.98 45.74
N LEU A 840 37.24 -1.15 44.76
CA LEU A 840 36.93 -1.75 43.47
C LEU A 840 37.28 -3.24 43.47
N TYR A 841 38.46 -3.58 43.99
CA TYR A 841 39.03 -4.91 43.96
C TYR A 841 40.08 -5.06 45.07
N GLU A 842 40.16 -6.23 45.70
CA GLU A 842 41.16 -6.58 46.72
C GLU A 842 41.59 -8.04 46.51
N SER A 843 42.89 -8.31 46.61
CA SER A 843 43.44 -9.65 46.42
C SER A 843 44.83 -9.78 47.08
N VAL A 844 45.34 -11.00 47.14
CA VAL A 844 46.64 -11.33 47.72
C VAL A 844 47.53 -11.96 46.66
N LEU A 845 48.65 -11.32 46.37
CA LEU A 845 49.71 -11.89 45.54
C LEU A 845 50.61 -12.76 46.40
N LYS A 846 50.91 -13.97 45.91
CA LYS A 846 51.95 -14.84 46.45
C LYS A 846 52.88 -15.22 45.32
N LYS A 847 54.20 -15.14 45.54
CA LYS A 847 55.18 -15.59 44.55
C LYS A 847 55.47 -17.08 44.74
N GLU A 848 55.02 -17.90 43.79
CA GLU A 848 55.21 -19.36 43.79
C GLU A 848 56.67 -19.78 43.53
N GLU A 849 57.00 -20.99 43.99
CA GLU A 849 58.35 -21.57 44.16
C GLU A 849 59.12 -21.87 42.86
N GLY A 850 58.52 -21.68 41.66
CA GLY A 850 58.91 -22.41 40.45
C GLY A 850 59.76 -21.72 39.38
N MET A 851 60.08 -20.43 39.47
CA MET A 851 60.88 -19.77 38.42
C MET A 851 62.38 -19.89 38.70
N MET A 852 63.04 -20.89 38.11
CA MET A 852 64.51 -20.91 38.03
C MET A 852 64.96 -19.70 37.20
N MET A 853 65.48 -18.69 37.88
CA MET A 853 66.24 -17.62 37.24
C MET A 853 67.68 -18.10 37.12
N GLU A 854 68.11 -18.43 35.90
CA GLU A 854 69.53 -18.66 35.59
C GLU A 854 70.18 -17.31 35.32
N GLY A 855 71.04 -16.89 36.25
CA GLY A 855 71.75 -15.63 36.22
C GLY A 855 72.76 -15.52 37.37
N GLU A 856 73.77 -14.69 37.18
CA GLU A 856 74.81 -14.34 38.18
C GLU A 856 74.56 -12.97 38.84
N ASP A 857 73.41 -12.34 38.56
CA ASP A 857 73.06 -11.04 39.12
C ASP A 857 72.65 -11.09 40.61
N VAL A 858 72.75 -9.93 41.25
CA VAL A 858 72.52 -9.73 42.68
C VAL A 858 71.11 -10.17 43.10
N TYR A 859 70.10 -9.91 42.26
CA TYR A 859 68.71 -10.29 42.53
C TYR A 859 68.50 -11.81 42.45
N THR A 860 69.09 -12.48 41.48
CA THR A 860 69.02 -13.95 41.35
C THR A 860 69.71 -14.63 42.52
N ALA A 861 70.85 -14.09 42.98
CA ALA A 861 71.52 -14.54 44.19
C ALA A 861 70.61 -14.39 45.43
N LEU A 862 69.96 -13.24 45.60
CA LEU A 862 69.00 -12.99 46.68
C LEU A 862 67.79 -13.93 46.63
N CYS A 863 67.23 -14.20 45.44
CA CYS A 863 66.13 -15.15 45.29
C CYS A 863 66.56 -16.59 45.62
N LYS A 864 67.77 -17.01 45.21
CA LYS A 864 68.33 -18.33 45.54
C LYS A 864 68.57 -18.46 47.06
N MET A 865 69.13 -17.43 47.69
CA MET A 865 69.34 -17.39 49.14
C MET A 865 68.00 -17.41 49.90
N SER A 866 67.02 -16.61 49.49
CA SER A 866 65.67 -16.60 50.07
C SER A 866 65.00 -17.98 49.99
N ARG A 867 65.13 -18.67 48.85
CA ARG A 867 64.59 -20.03 48.70
C ARG A 867 65.30 -21.04 49.60
N LEU A 868 66.64 -21.03 49.64
CA LEU A 868 67.42 -21.95 50.49
C LEU A 868 67.18 -21.71 51.98
N LEU A 869 66.97 -20.46 52.38
CA LEU A 869 66.56 -20.08 53.73
C LEU A 869 65.18 -20.65 54.08
N MET A 870 64.21 -20.60 53.15
CA MET A 870 62.88 -21.15 53.34
C MET A 870 62.83 -22.69 53.30
N GLU A 871 63.69 -23.34 52.51
CA GLU A 871 63.84 -24.80 52.45
C GLU A 871 64.68 -25.38 53.61
N GLU A 872 65.14 -24.54 54.56
CA GLU A 872 66.02 -24.89 55.69
C GLU A 872 67.35 -25.56 55.27
N LYS A 873 67.83 -25.33 54.04
CA LYS A 873 69.08 -25.90 53.50
C LYS A 873 70.29 -25.03 53.83
N VAL A 874 70.62 -24.95 55.11
CA VAL A 874 71.66 -24.06 55.65
C VAL A 874 73.05 -24.34 55.07
N GLU A 875 73.40 -25.61 54.79
CA GLU A 875 74.70 -25.99 54.24
C GLU A 875 74.92 -25.47 52.80
N GLU A 876 73.86 -25.37 52.00
CA GLU A 876 73.91 -24.81 50.64
C GLU A 876 73.81 -23.27 50.63
N LEU A 877 73.24 -22.69 51.69
CA LEU A 877 73.03 -21.24 51.84
C LEU A 877 74.30 -20.49 52.26
N LEU A 878 75.06 -21.04 53.22
CA LEU A 878 76.26 -20.41 53.81
C LEU A 878 77.28 -19.92 52.75
N PRO A 879 77.69 -20.74 51.76
CA PRO A 879 78.67 -20.31 50.76
C PRO A 879 78.15 -19.17 49.85
N LEU A 880 76.84 -19.14 49.57
CA LEU A 880 76.22 -18.09 48.77
C LEU A 880 76.13 -16.77 49.54
N MET A 881 75.91 -16.82 50.85
CA MET A 881 75.92 -15.64 51.71
C MET A 881 77.32 -15.05 51.85
N GLU A 882 78.36 -15.88 52.01
CA GLU A 882 79.76 -15.44 52.07
C GLU A 882 80.20 -14.78 50.76
N ASP A 883 79.91 -15.39 49.60
CA ASP A 883 80.20 -14.81 48.28
C ASP A 883 79.43 -13.50 48.03
N TYR A 884 78.18 -13.41 48.49
CA TYR A 884 77.39 -12.19 48.42
C TYR A 884 77.98 -11.06 49.29
N GLU A 885 78.40 -11.36 50.51
CA GLU A 885 79.00 -10.40 51.44
C GLU A 885 80.37 -9.91 50.94
N GLU A 886 81.20 -10.79 50.36
CA GLU A 886 82.46 -10.39 49.71
C GLU A 886 82.21 -9.47 48.49
N LYS A 887 81.20 -9.77 47.69
CA LYS A 887 80.80 -8.93 46.54
C LYS A 887 80.25 -7.57 46.98
N GLU A 888 79.39 -7.51 48.00
CA GLU A 888 78.92 -6.25 48.62
C GLU A 888 80.08 -5.41 49.16
N LEU A 889 81.02 -6.03 49.89
CA LEU A 889 82.20 -5.35 50.44
C LEU A 889 83.13 -4.82 49.34
N SER A 890 83.27 -5.53 48.23
CA SER A 890 84.06 -5.07 47.08
C SER A 890 83.40 -3.90 46.34
N ILE A 891 82.07 -3.92 46.14
CA ILE A 891 81.29 -2.81 45.56
C ILE A 891 81.34 -1.57 46.47
N ALA A 892 81.19 -1.76 47.78
CA ALA A 892 81.26 -0.68 48.77
C ALA A 892 82.66 -0.03 48.85
N ARG A 893 83.72 -0.75 48.45
CA ARG A 893 85.07 -0.18 48.30
C ARG A 893 85.20 0.63 47.01
N VAL A 894 84.63 0.17 45.90
CA VAL A 894 84.66 0.88 44.61
C VAL A 894 83.82 2.15 44.61
N LEU A 895 82.70 2.20 45.34
CA LEU A 895 81.85 3.39 45.48
C LEU A 895 82.39 4.45 46.45
N LYS A 896 83.48 4.14 47.17
CA LYS A 896 84.17 5.06 48.10
C LYS A 896 85.43 5.72 47.52
N ASP A 897 85.89 5.25 46.37
CA ASP A 897 86.89 5.92 45.52
C ASP A 897 86.18 6.77 44.45
#